data_AF-A0AAU9K3I8-F1
#
_entry.id   AF-A0AAU9K3I8-F1
#
_cell.length_a   1.000
_cell.length_b   1.000
_cell.length_c   1.000
_cell.angle_alpha   90.00
_cell.angle_beta   90.00
_cell.angle_gamma   90.00
#
_symmetry.space_group_name_H-M   'P 1'
#
loop_
_entity.id
_entity.type
_entity.pdbx_description
1 polymer ?
#
loop_
_entity_poly.entity_id
_entity_poly.type
_entity_poly.pdbx_seq_one_letter_code
_entity_poly.pdbx_strand_id
1 'polypeptide(L)'
;MSLKFLELFTGAIEFKGDVIESIESDNFKELGKEYSISFWIYLQKVLKGRQVTVFHKGDNFTSQPTISLQEKNLLVKFDTERGSSERLFASAELQLKKWVHVVFTLHQAEYTEATLYINGVLDSEIAVRNESLFNEGKCYIGKDPWNHGFIGSIAEPIFFFSALPGDEVSRMYQHGMQNWNESNAFKTSQIFYMKKTEGMTQTLIKDAEAPKMLETTRTVKKQDKGAAQLTVFERLDQYFQANPKMYMKVGKLLPYFDWLAAIYRILRAALPTYRDDEGNILDKLELDRMMPPLYQVNLYFTKKELLALAKAAKSYSSVPPERPNDDPVDLIHYLDFLDNLRSYTDSIELGEQFGSADMDPREKFNHIYTICEEFMNNRSGNFEVCIDFCVNCGSHQTTTRHSEREYQSWFNDAYKDISEEFPACEIVGNKYGPPRIGTFAASIEGVGSDQYKDKFGRLKLYKIKNERPVTRYVLDSIYLVAYVYGNTQELTKFQAEYRKEAGEDNRHPDCVMSLITLSEDPRMSGQKKREETLELLSDQEMYCKHWGCQSKIYTYGKNHKRACRYHPGRWEFGSIHGLWPENWTCCRGEWTSPGCKVGFHEGVPNSFVMHKCINRGENNPVSLHPDSFCGRSFPDPNTCGKKNKPNNSCSYHSGHLEFNERGGCFWSCCNAEADPMGMESGGCVDDEHRFAEYPDEEAKIYFITKSVTNPGIQPNRTSKKETFSKTATSSRFFNTEIKPYINPYQKKKNKEALDNEARYCLNSTCEKTYKETDNHDRACQCHTGYWDFGHSGILKGQDTIVLWEPHWRCCGGKWEDPGCKRTRHCGPLVSKMEERRWVWPSEGAKRYFLKKVSSLWKTKLEKEHLTRKQVAKKYDKVCTENNINTLTGSLLHRLCLSLHLHILCVSDDMSYMFKYQDVISRQAEKLLSDKNGYIDKETFLEWWFAPLERIRPEMAMA
;
A
#
# COMPACT_ATOMS: atom_id res chain seq x y z
N MET A 1 16.72 26.54 32.97
CA MET A 1 16.19 25.15 32.92
C MET A 1 16.36 24.61 31.51
N SER A 2 16.32 23.30 31.30
CA SER A 2 16.37 22.67 29.97
C SER A 2 15.40 21.51 29.93
N LEU A 3 14.68 21.33 28.84
CA LEU A 3 13.84 20.16 28.60
C LEU A 3 14.56 19.21 27.67
N LYS A 4 14.73 17.98 28.13
CA LYS A 4 15.14 16.89 27.26
C LYS A 4 13.89 16.30 26.63
N PHE A 5 13.74 16.47 25.32
CA PHE A 5 12.56 16.00 24.58
C PHE A 5 12.36 14.49 24.62
N LEU A 6 13.43 13.71 24.86
CA LEU A 6 13.47 12.26 24.67
C LEU A 6 14.06 11.47 25.85
N GLU A 7 13.74 11.81 27.10
CA GLU A 7 14.01 10.86 28.20
C GLU A 7 13.24 9.53 28.06
N LEU A 8 12.29 9.46 27.12
CA LEU A 8 11.51 8.26 26.77
C LEU A 8 12.18 7.34 25.72
N PHE A 9 13.25 7.78 25.04
CA PHE A 9 13.87 7.02 23.96
C PHE A 9 15.40 6.93 24.11
N THR A 10 15.90 5.75 24.47
CA THR A 10 17.34 5.47 24.58
C THR A 10 17.97 5.30 23.19
N GLY A 11 18.22 6.39 22.46
CA GLY A 11 19.01 6.38 21.22
C GLY A 11 18.55 7.35 20.12
N ALA A 12 19.05 7.12 18.91
CA ALA A 12 18.63 7.85 17.71
C ALA A 12 17.25 7.41 17.23
N ILE A 13 16.37 8.35 16.91
CA ILE A 13 15.08 8.09 16.29
C ILE A 13 15.26 8.08 14.77
N GLU A 14 14.76 7.04 14.11
CA GLU A 14 14.75 6.93 12.64
C GLU A 14 13.44 7.46 12.06
N PHE A 15 13.55 8.31 11.05
CA PHE A 15 12.43 8.89 10.31
C PHE A 15 12.46 8.42 8.86
N LYS A 16 11.31 7.95 8.37
CA LYS A 16 11.11 7.45 6.99
C LYS A 16 10.40 8.43 6.06
N GLY A 17 10.13 9.65 6.55
CA GLY A 17 9.46 10.72 5.80
C GLY A 17 7.93 10.75 5.93
N ASP A 18 7.33 9.75 6.58
CA ASP A 18 5.89 9.60 6.76
C ASP A 18 5.42 9.80 8.21
N VAL A 19 6.24 9.44 9.20
CA VAL A 19 5.94 9.54 10.65
C VAL A 19 5.90 11.00 11.13
N ILE A 20 4.83 11.36 11.83
CA ILE A 20 4.69 12.65 12.56
C ILE A 20 4.85 12.35 14.04
N GLU A 21 5.90 12.89 14.67
CA GLU A 21 6.09 12.85 16.11
C GLU A 21 5.83 14.24 16.69
N SER A 22 4.87 14.36 17.61
CA SER A 22 4.54 15.61 18.28
C SER A 22 4.80 15.52 19.78
N ILE A 23 5.37 16.57 20.35
CA ILE A 23 5.64 16.68 21.79
C ILE A 23 4.75 17.78 22.36
N GLU A 24 3.98 17.41 23.38
CA GLU A 24 3.13 18.31 24.15
C GLU A 24 3.71 18.44 25.56
N SER A 25 4.01 19.66 25.99
CA SER A 25 4.41 19.97 27.37
C SER A 25 4.07 21.42 27.66
N ASP A 26 3.47 21.69 28.82
CA ASP A 26 3.09 23.03 29.25
C ASP A 26 4.30 23.98 29.32
N ASN A 27 5.48 23.45 29.61
CA ASN A 27 6.73 24.21 29.62
C ASN A 27 7.12 24.80 28.24
N PHE A 28 6.52 24.34 27.14
CA PHE A 28 6.73 24.92 25.79
C PHE A 28 5.80 26.10 25.48
N LYS A 29 4.85 26.41 26.38
CA LYS A 29 3.99 27.59 26.28
C LYS A 29 4.75 28.87 26.67
N GLU A 30 5.77 28.73 27.50
CA GLU A 30 6.61 29.82 28.01
C GLU A 30 7.99 29.85 27.35
N LEU A 31 8.07 29.78 26.02
CA LEU A 31 9.32 30.12 25.34
C LEU A 31 9.70 31.53 25.79
N GLY A 32 10.85 31.69 26.45
CA GLY A 32 11.31 32.99 26.92
C GLY A 32 11.90 33.83 25.79
N LYS A 33 12.42 35.01 26.14
CA LYS A 33 13.20 35.88 25.23
C LYS A 33 14.49 35.23 24.73
N GLU A 34 14.88 34.09 25.29
CA GLU A 34 16.07 33.37 24.89
C GLU A 34 15.88 31.86 25.00
N TYR A 35 16.44 31.12 24.04
CA TYR A 35 16.43 29.67 24.04
C TYR A 35 17.48 29.08 23.11
N SER A 36 17.75 27.78 23.27
CA SER A 36 18.59 27.02 22.33
C SER A 36 18.04 25.64 22.07
N ILE A 37 18.25 25.13 20.85
CA ILE A 37 17.88 23.79 20.42
C ILE A 37 19.14 23.10 19.93
N SER A 38 19.48 21.96 20.52
CA SER A 38 20.64 21.15 20.12
C SER A 38 20.17 19.75 19.73
N PHE A 39 20.68 19.21 18.63
CA PHE A 39 20.51 17.80 18.27
C PHE A 39 21.60 17.32 17.31
N TRP A 40 21.75 16.01 17.22
CA TRP A 40 22.53 15.33 16.20
C TRP A 40 21.60 14.87 15.08
N ILE A 41 21.98 15.11 13.82
CA ILE A 41 21.23 14.72 12.63
C ILE A 41 22.06 13.81 11.73
N TYR A 42 21.46 12.75 11.21
CA TYR A 42 22.02 11.83 10.24
C TYR A 42 21.14 11.81 8.99
N LEU A 43 21.54 12.54 7.95
CA LEU A 43 20.76 12.63 6.72
C LEU A 43 20.99 11.40 5.83
N GLN A 44 19.96 10.56 5.64
CA GLN A 44 20.08 9.35 4.82
C GLN A 44 19.79 9.63 3.34
N LYS A 45 18.80 10.49 3.06
CA LYS A 45 18.35 10.79 1.70
C LYS A 45 17.87 12.24 1.57
N VAL A 46 18.25 12.88 0.47
CA VAL A 46 17.78 14.22 0.09
C VAL A 46 16.51 14.13 -0.75
N LEU A 47 15.54 15.02 -0.49
CA LEU A 47 14.36 15.23 -1.33
C LEU A 47 14.54 16.50 -2.16
N LYS A 48 14.84 16.35 -3.46
CA LYS A 48 15.08 17.48 -4.37
C LYS A 48 13.85 18.36 -4.54
N GLY A 49 14.05 19.69 -4.50
CA GLY A 49 12.97 20.67 -4.70
C GLY A 49 11.87 20.66 -3.64
N ARG A 50 12.11 20.07 -2.46
CA ARG A 50 11.16 20.01 -1.34
C ARG A 50 11.79 20.61 -0.09
N GLN A 51 10.97 21.29 0.71
CA GLN A 51 11.30 21.68 2.07
C GLN A 51 10.92 20.52 3.01
N VAL A 52 11.88 20.09 3.83
CA VAL A 52 11.77 18.93 4.70
C VAL A 52 11.90 19.37 6.14
N THR A 53 10.89 19.16 6.97
CA THR A 53 10.93 19.59 8.38
C THR A 53 11.79 18.65 9.21
N VAL A 54 12.73 19.22 9.98
CA VAL A 54 13.54 18.50 10.97
C VAL A 54 12.99 18.78 12.37
N PHE A 55 12.69 20.05 12.66
CA PHE A 55 12.08 20.51 13.90
C PHE A 55 11.11 21.65 13.59
N HIS A 56 9.94 21.66 14.18
CA HIS A 56 8.96 22.73 14.03
C HIS A 56 8.29 22.99 15.36
N LYS A 57 8.36 24.22 15.88
CA LYS A 57 7.54 24.66 17.01
C LYS A 57 6.57 25.75 16.58
N GLY A 58 5.27 25.43 16.64
CA GLY A 58 4.23 26.35 16.19
C GLY A 58 3.08 25.69 15.45
N ASP A 59 2.37 26.52 14.70
CA ASP A 59 1.23 26.14 13.88
C ASP A 59 1.40 26.58 12.43
N ASN A 60 0.31 26.54 11.66
CA ASN A 60 0.31 26.93 10.27
C ASN A 60 0.64 28.41 10.01
N PHE A 61 0.47 29.25 11.02
CA PHE A 61 0.54 30.70 10.90
C PHE A 61 1.76 31.27 11.61
N THR A 62 2.29 30.56 12.60
CA THR A 62 3.38 30.99 13.47
C THR A 62 4.41 29.88 13.69
N SER A 63 5.69 30.20 13.61
CA SER A 63 6.82 29.27 13.68
C SER A 63 7.96 29.87 14.51
N GLN A 64 8.30 29.22 15.63
CA GLN A 64 9.27 29.68 16.63
C GLN A 64 10.01 28.53 17.33
N PRO A 65 11.08 27.99 16.73
CA PRO A 65 11.50 28.13 15.34
C PRO A 65 11.04 26.94 14.49
N THR A 66 11.20 27.05 13.17
CA THR A 66 11.19 25.91 12.24
C THR A 66 12.59 25.69 11.70
N ILE A 67 13.16 24.52 11.94
CA ILE A 67 14.42 24.05 11.35
C ILE A 67 14.07 23.03 10.28
N SER A 68 14.42 23.34 9.03
CA SER A 68 14.08 22.54 7.87
C SER A 68 15.28 22.34 6.95
N LEU A 69 15.21 21.36 6.08
CA LEU A 69 16.18 21.11 5.03
C LEU A 69 15.61 21.56 3.69
N GLN A 70 16.38 22.38 2.99
CA GLN A 70 16.21 22.63 1.57
C GLN A 70 17.35 21.93 0.84
N GLU A 71 17.04 20.76 0.29
CA GLU A 71 18.01 19.80 -0.22
C GLU A 71 19.00 19.31 0.86
N LYS A 72 20.21 19.88 0.92
CA LYS A 72 21.24 19.59 1.92
C LYS A 72 21.51 20.75 2.89
N ASN A 73 20.93 21.92 2.64
CA ASN A 73 21.15 23.10 3.45
C ASN A 73 20.09 23.20 4.54
N LEU A 74 20.52 23.48 5.76
CA LEU A 74 19.60 23.80 6.85
C LEU A 74 19.07 25.23 6.68
N LEU A 75 17.78 25.39 6.94
CA LEU A 75 17.07 26.66 6.97
C LEU A 75 16.34 26.75 8.29
N VAL A 76 16.68 27.76 9.08
CA VAL A 76 15.92 28.15 10.27
C VAL A 76 15.01 29.32 9.92
N LYS A 77 13.73 29.20 10.26
CA LYS A 77 12.72 30.25 10.14
C LYS A 77 12.17 30.57 11.51
N PHE A 78 12.02 31.85 11.84
CA PHE A 78 11.30 32.31 13.03
C PHE A 78 10.52 33.59 12.71
N ASP A 79 9.36 33.79 13.35
CA ASP A 79 8.46 34.91 13.05
C ASP A 79 8.61 36.07 14.03
N THR A 80 8.71 37.30 13.55
CA THR A 80 8.88 38.50 14.39
C THR A 80 7.61 39.34 14.47
N GLU A 81 7.53 40.22 15.48
CA GLU A 81 6.42 41.18 15.60
C GLU A 81 6.30 42.00 14.30
N ARG A 82 5.07 42.13 13.76
CA ARG A 82 4.66 42.63 12.42
C ARG A 82 4.38 41.57 11.34
N GLY A 83 4.33 40.30 11.71
CA GLY A 83 3.92 39.22 10.78
C GLY A 83 4.94 38.93 9.69
N SER A 84 6.19 39.35 9.90
CA SER A 84 7.33 39.10 9.04
C SER A 84 8.14 37.92 9.55
N SER A 85 8.53 37.01 8.66
CA SER A 85 9.37 35.87 9.00
C SER A 85 10.82 36.15 8.64
N GLU A 86 11.72 35.89 9.58
CA GLU A 86 13.15 35.94 9.35
C GLU A 86 13.69 34.55 9.04
N ARG A 87 14.78 34.51 8.27
CA ARG A 87 15.37 33.27 7.77
C ARG A 87 16.87 33.28 7.92
N LEU A 88 17.40 32.22 8.51
CA LEU A 88 18.81 31.96 8.65
C LEU A 88 19.15 30.68 7.89
N PHE A 89 19.98 30.79 6.85
CA PHE A 89 20.45 29.64 6.08
C PHE A 89 21.80 29.20 6.61
N ALA A 90 22.00 27.89 6.75
CA ALA A 90 23.33 27.36 7.00
C ALA A 90 24.22 27.58 5.78
N SER A 91 25.47 27.94 6.03
CA SER A 91 26.52 28.02 5.00
C SER A 91 27.06 26.62 4.68
N ALA A 92 27.07 25.71 5.65
CA ALA A 92 27.48 24.32 5.46
C ALA A 92 26.36 23.43 4.91
N GLU A 93 26.69 22.64 3.87
CA GLU A 93 25.85 21.53 3.41
C GLU A 93 25.97 20.31 4.34
N LEU A 94 24.84 19.70 4.69
CA LEU A 94 24.82 18.43 5.41
C LEU A 94 25.33 17.29 4.53
N GLN A 95 26.27 16.51 5.08
CA GLN A 95 26.81 15.33 4.42
C GLN A 95 25.84 14.14 4.58
N LEU A 96 25.61 13.42 3.48
CA LEU A 96 24.83 12.19 3.51
C LEU A 96 25.55 11.12 4.34
N LYS A 97 24.77 10.38 5.12
CA LYS A 97 25.24 9.23 5.90
C LYS A 97 26.35 9.58 6.90
N LYS A 98 26.33 10.79 7.44
CA LYS A 98 27.20 11.21 8.54
C LYS A 98 26.39 11.95 9.60
N TRP A 99 26.80 11.79 10.85
CA TRP A 99 26.26 12.56 11.95
C TRP A 99 26.80 13.98 11.91
N VAL A 100 25.90 14.94 12.08
CA VAL A 100 26.21 16.37 12.18
C VAL A 100 25.52 16.90 13.42
N HIS A 101 26.25 17.62 14.27
CA HIS A 101 25.67 18.31 15.41
C HIS A 101 25.17 19.68 14.98
N VAL A 102 23.93 19.98 15.32
CA VAL A 102 23.25 21.22 14.96
C VAL A 102 22.79 21.88 16.24
N VAL A 103 23.16 23.15 16.43
CA VAL A 103 22.64 23.97 17.53
C VAL A 103 22.13 25.29 17.00
N PHE A 104 20.87 25.59 17.28
CA PHE A 104 20.27 26.90 17.05
C PHE A 104 20.13 27.62 18.39
N THR A 105 20.52 28.88 18.45
CA THR A 105 20.35 29.74 19.63
C THR A 105 19.63 31.01 19.22
N LEU A 106 18.71 31.48 20.06
CA LEU A 106 18.03 32.75 19.93
C LEU A 106 18.19 33.53 21.22
N HIS A 107 18.66 34.77 21.13
CA HIS A 107 18.81 35.69 22.25
C HIS A 107 18.15 37.02 21.89
N GLN A 108 17.13 37.43 22.64
CA GLN A 108 16.43 38.69 22.42
C GLN A 108 16.79 39.71 23.50
N ALA A 109 17.55 40.72 23.09
CA ALA A 109 17.90 41.90 23.88
C ALA A 109 17.35 43.17 23.18
N GLU A 110 18.19 44.16 22.87
CA GLU A 110 17.82 45.28 21.98
C GLU A 110 17.57 44.82 20.53
N TYR A 111 18.20 43.71 20.15
CA TYR A 111 18.03 43.00 18.90
C TYR A 111 17.75 41.52 19.21
N THR A 112 17.04 40.83 18.32
CA THR A 112 16.92 39.37 18.29
C THR A 112 18.09 38.80 17.51
N GLU A 113 19.03 38.20 18.22
CA GLU A 113 20.20 37.52 17.67
C GLU A 113 19.91 36.03 17.52
N ALA A 114 19.89 35.55 16.29
CA ALA A 114 19.66 34.16 15.95
C ALA A 114 20.95 33.57 15.37
N THR A 115 21.47 32.53 15.99
CA THR A 115 22.78 31.95 15.67
C THR A 115 22.65 30.45 15.44
N LEU A 116 23.32 29.95 14.40
CA LEU A 116 23.36 28.55 14.02
C LEU A 116 24.81 28.04 14.08
N TYR A 117 24.99 26.94 14.78
CA TYR A 117 26.25 26.23 14.92
C TYR A 117 26.17 24.86 14.27
N ILE A 118 27.23 24.47 13.56
CA ILE A 118 27.39 23.16 12.93
C ILE A 118 28.66 22.53 13.46
N ASN A 119 28.55 21.32 14.03
CA ASN A 119 29.67 20.59 14.63
C ASN A 119 30.46 21.44 15.64
N GLY A 120 29.74 22.16 16.50
CA GLY A 120 30.31 22.99 17.56
C GLY A 120 30.88 24.34 17.11
N VAL A 121 30.89 24.64 15.82
CA VAL A 121 31.47 25.87 15.24
C VAL A 121 30.35 26.78 14.75
N LEU A 122 30.51 28.10 14.94
CA LEU A 122 29.61 29.11 14.41
C LEU A 122 29.55 28.99 12.88
N ASP A 123 28.36 28.77 12.33
CA ASP A 123 28.14 28.62 10.90
C ASP A 123 27.46 29.86 10.31
N SER A 124 26.42 30.39 10.96
CA SER A 124 25.69 31.56 10.48
C SER A 124 24.99 32.30 11.62
N GLU A 125 24.87 33.62 11.49
CA GLU A 125 24.20 34.49 12.45
C GLU A 125 23.39 35.59 11.76
N ILE A 126 22.33 36.05 12.42
CA ILE A 126 21.54 37.21 12.00
C ILE A 126 21.07 37.98 13.23
N ALA A 127 21.12 39.31 13.16
CA ALA A 127 20.56 40.21 14.18
C ALA A 127 19.38 40.98 13.59
N VAL A 128 18.22 40.91 14.24
CA VAL A 128 16.97 41.50 13.76
C VAL A 128 16.45 42.50 14.80
N ARG A 129 15.97 43.66 14.36
CA ARG A 129 15.44 44.70 15.27
C ARG A 129 14.10 44.37 15.93
N ASN A 130 13.39 43.36 15.44
CA ASN A 130 12.05 43.04 15.92
C ASN A 130 12.10 41.92 16.96
N GLU A 131 11.18 41.96 17.92
CA GLU A 131 10.99 40.91 18.90
C GLU A 131 10.52 39.60 18.25
N SER A 132 10.93 38.47 18.79
CA SER A 132 10.41 37.16 18.38
C SER A 132 8.98 36.99 18.87
N LEU A 133 8.07 36.51 18.01
CA LEU A 133 6.70 36.21 18.43
C LEU A 133 6.68 35.00 19.37
N PHE A 134 5.75 34.97 20.30
CA PHE A 134 5.47 33.78 21.10
C PHE A 134 4.36 32.95 20.44
N ASN A 135 4.43 31.62 20.55
CA ASN A 135 3.31 30.76 20.15
C ASN A 135 3.11 29.58 21.13
N GLU A 136 1.86 29.21 21.31
CA GLU A 136 1.44 28.05 22.10
C GLU A 136 1.32 26.77 21.24
N GLY A 137 1.71 26.84 19.96
CA GLY A 137 1.61 25.73 19.02
C GLY A 137 2.45 24.52 19.43
N LYS A 138 2.13 23.33 18.88
CA LYS A 138 2.81 22.08 19.23
C LYS A 138 4.26 22.08 18.72
N CYS A 139 5.08 21.22 19.32
CA CYS A 139 6.42 20.92 18.83
C CYS A 139 6.39 19.63 18.00
N TYR A 140 6.99 19.64 16.83
CA TYR A 140 7.10 18.50 15.92
C TYR A 140 8.57 18.20 15.62
N ILE A 141 8.92 16.91 15.54
CA ILE A 141 10.26 16.46 15.16
C ILE A 141 10.15 15.50 13.97
N GLY A 142 11.01 15.69 12.98
CA GLY A 142 11.11 14.86 11.77
C GLY A 142 9.99 15.06 10.75
N LYS A 143 8.81 15.55 11.11
CA LYS A 143 7.75 15.92 10.16
C LYS A 143 6.70 16.81 10.83
N ASP A 144 6.23 17.84 10.14
CA ASP A 144 5.05 18.61 10.53
C ASP A 144 3.87 18.32 9.56
N PRO A 145 2.63 18.79 9.85
CA PRO A 145 1.48 18.52 8.98
C PRO A 145 1.52 19.19 7.60
N TRP A 146 2.48 20.06 7.32
CA TRP A 146 2.44 21.00 6.18
C TRP A 146 3.59 20.80 5.20
N ASN A 147 4.71 20.25 5.66
CA ASN A 147 5.94 20.04 4.92
C ASN A 147 6.26 18.54 4.76
N HIS A 148 7.30 18.23 3.96
CA HIS A 148 7.74 16.85 3.77
C HIS A 148 8.50 16.35 5.01
N GLY A 149 8.42 15.05 5.28
CA GLY A 149 9.11 14.45 6.41
C GLY A 149 10.58 14.15 6.10
N PHE A 150 11.40 14.23 7.15
CA PHE A 150 12.81 13.89 7.17
C PHE A 150 13.04 12.39 6.95
N ILE A 151 14.07 12.06 6.16
CA ILE A 151 14.52 10.69 5.91
C ILE A 151 15.94 10.54 6.43
N GLY A 152 16.06 9.97 7.63
CA GLY A 152 17.32 9.90 8.36
C GLY A 152 17.14 9.58 9.83
N SER A 153 18.08 10.01 10.67
CA SER A 153 17.96 9.83 12.12
C SER A 153 18.27 11.12 12.88
N ILE A 154 17.60 11.33 14.02
CA ILE A 154 17.88 12.43 14.96
C ILE A 154 18.22 11.83 16.32
N ALA A 155 19.26 12.35 16.97
CA ALA A 155 19.69 11.93 18.30
C ALA A 155 19.92 13.13 19.23
N GLU A 156 19.71 12.92 20.53
CA GLU A 156 19.85 13.93 21.59
C GLU A 156 19.22 15.31 21.30
N PRO A 157 17.94 15.40 20.89
CA PRO A 157 17.24 16.67 20.87
C PRO A 157 17.07 17.20 22.28
N ILE A 158 17.61 18.39 22.49
CA ILE A 158 17.64 19.09 23.75
C ILE A 158 17.14 20.51 23.52
N PHE A 159 16.26 20.96 24.40
CA PHE A 159 15.83 22.35 24.51
C PHE A 159 16.45 23.03 25.72
N PHE A 160 17.00 24.22 25.55
CA PHE A 160 17.49 25.08 26.63
C PHE A 160 16.62 26.33 26.68
N PHE A 161 16.22 26.75 27.88
CA PHE A 161 15.53 28.04 28.10
C PHE A 161 16.51 29.21 28.25
N SER A 162 17.68 29.11 27.63
CA SER A 162 18.72 30.13 27.60
C SER A 162 19.45 30.07 26.26
N ALA A 163 19.98 31.20 25.80
CA ALA A 163 20.89 31.22 24.66
C ALA A 163 22.26 30.64 25.07
N LEU A 164 22.70 29.56 24.43
CA LEU A 164 23.98 28.94 24.72
C LEU A 164 25.13 29.74 24.09
N PRO A 165 26.19 30.06 24.84
CA PRO A 165 27.37 30.67 24.26
C PRO A 165 28.16 29.65 23.42
N GLY A 166 28.91 30.14 22.43
CA GLY A 166 29.61 29.28 21.46
C GLY A 166 30.62 28.30 22.09
N ASP A 167 31.23 28.65 23.23
CA ASP A 167 32.13 27.75 23.95
C ASP A 167 31.39 26.57 24.59
N GLU A 168 30.16 26.77 25.09
CA GLU A 168 29.29 25.70 25.55
C GLU A 168 28.87 24.79 24.39
N VAL A 169 28.50 25.37 23.25
CA VAL A 169 28.14 24.62 22.05
C VAL A 169 29.31 23.76 21.54
N SER A 170 30.52 24.32 21.50
CA SER A 170 31.76 23.59 21.18
C SER A 170 32.01 22.43 22.14
N ARG A 171 31.85 22.64 23.45
CA ARG A 171 32.03 21.55 24.43
C ARG A 171 30.96 20.46 24.30
N MET A 172 29.70 20.84 24.00
CA MET A 172 28.62 19.89 23.74
C MET A 172 28.93 19.01 22.52
N TYR A 173 29.44 19.61 21.43
CA TYR A 173 29.87 18.86 20.25
C TYR A 173 30.99 17.87 20.59
N GLN A 174 32.04 18.33 21.28
CA GLN A 174 33.16 17.47 21.69
C GLN A 174 32.70 16.32 22.57
N HIS A 175 31.77 16.58 23.49
CA HIS A 175 31.20 15.55 24.35
C HIS A 175 30.37 14.54 23.55
N GLY A 176 29.50 15.00 22.63
CA GLY A 176 28.74 14.09 21.77
C GLY A 176 29.62 13.28 20.81
N MET A 177 30.71 13.87 20.29
CA MET A 177 31.73 13.14 19.52
C MET A 177 32.45 12.11 20.37
N GLN A 178 32.83 12.44 21.59
CA GLN A 178 33.45 11.51 22.52
C GLN A 178 32.49 10.34 22.83
N ASN A 179 31.23 10.64 23.14
CA ASN A 179 30.20 9.62 23.39
C ASN A 179 30.00 8.72 22.15
N TRP A 180 29.98 9.30 20.95
CA TRP A 180 29.88 8.56 19.70
C TRP A 180 31.12 7.68 19.46
N ASN A 181 32.33 8.19 19.69
CA ASN A 181 33.56 7.44 19.49
C ASN A 181 33.73 6.30 20.51
N GLU A 182 33.31 6.52 21.76
CA GLU A 182 33.44 5.54 22.84
C GLU A 182 32.35 4.46 22.80
N SER A 183 31.14 4.78 22.32
CA SER A 183 29.99 3.87 22.43
C SER A 183 29.23 3.61 21.14
N ASN A 184 29.63 4.23 20.02
CA ASN A 184 28.92 4.17 18.73
C ASN A 184 27.42 4.47 18.86
N ALA A 185 27.08 5.29 19.86
CA ALA A 185 25.75 5.74 20.22
C ALA A 185 25.89 7.10 20.89
N PHE A 186 24.91 7.98 20.68
CA PHE A 186 24.82 9.18 21.50
C PHE A 186 24.20 8.77 22.84
N LYS A 187 25.05 8.44 23.81
CA LYS A 187 24.65 8.23 25.20
C LYS A 187 24.26 9.58 25.79
N THR A 188 23.05 9.63 26.33
CA THR A 188 22.44 10.74 27.07
C THR A 188 23.49 11.57 27.81
N SER A 189 23.70 12.80 27.36
CA SER A 189 24.61 13.83 27.91
C SER A 189 24.34 14.30 29.36
N GLN A 190 23.83 13.41 30.25
CA GLN A 190 23.57 13.64 31.68
C GLN A 190 24.74 14.32 32.43
N ILE A 191 25.98 14.08 32.00
CA ILE A 191 27.20 14.62 32.62
C ILE A 191 27.33 16.14 32.45
N PHE A 192 26.81 16.73 31.36
CA PHE A 192 26.86 18.18 31.14
C PHE A 192 25.86 18.95 32.03
N TYR A 193 24.74 18.30 32.39
CA TYR A 193 23.65 18.91 33.16
C TYR A 193 23.94 18.99 34.65
N MET A 194 24.46 17.90 35.25
CA MET A 194 24.69 17.85 36.70
C MET A 194 25.69 18.91 37.19
N LYS A 195 26.71 19.25 36.38
CA LYS A 195 27.71 20.27 36.75
C LYS A 195 27.18 21.71 36.77
N LYS A 196 26.08 22.03 36.06
CA LYS A 196 25.54 23.40 35.98
C LYS A 196 24.46 23.64 37.05
N THR A 197 23.69 22.62 37.43
CA THR A 197 22.77 22.65 38.58
C THR A 197 23.48 22.78 39.92
N GLU A 198 24.71 22.28 40.06
CA GLU A 198 25.54 22.49 41.25
C GLU A 198 26.10 23.94 41.35
N GLY A 199 26.15 24.68 40.24
CA GLY A 199 26.71 26.04 40.17
C GLY A 199 25.70 27.20 40.19
N MET A 200 24.45 26.98 39.76
CA MET A 200 23.37 27.99 39.75
C MET A 200 22.39 27.81 40.92
N THR A 201 22.86 28.14 42.13
CA THR A 201 22.09 28.59 43.32
C THR A 201 20.74 27.94 43.65
N GLN A 202 20.76 27.21 44.77
CA GLN A 202 19.86 27.13 45.94
C GLN A 202 18.76 28.18 46.21
N THR A 203 18.38 29.10 45.31
CA THR A 203 17.54 30.25 45.69
C THR A 203 16.33 30.56 44.80
N LEU A 204 16.08 29.89 43.67
CA LEU A 204 15.00 30.29 42.75
C LEU A 204 14.04 29.20 42.25
N ILE A 205 14.05 28.01 42.83
CA ILE A 205 13.04 26.98 42.49
C ILE A 205 12.32 26.58 43.78
N LYS A 206 11.23 27.27 44.11
CA LYS A 206 10.31 26.83 45.18
C LYS A 206 8.97 26.28 44.68
N ASP A 207 8.59 26.47 43.43
CA ASP A 207 7.23 26.09 42.97
C ASP A 207 7.16 25.26 41.67
N ALA A 208 8.25 24.64 41.23
CA ALA A 208 8.17 23.57 40.21
C ALA A 208 8.34 22.21 40.90
N GLU A 209 7.25 21.45 41.03
CA GLU A 209 7.34 20.07 41.51
C GLU A 209 8.09 19.22 40.48
N ALA A 210 9.36 18.95 40.78
CA ALA A 210 10.08 17.84 40.17
C ALA A 210 9.40 16.53 40.59
N PRO A 211 9.18 15.57 39.66
CA PRO A 211 8.85 14.21 40.02
C PRO A 211 9.95 13.64 40.92
N LYS A 212 9.62 13.23 42.15
CA LYS A 212 10.59 12.74 43.14
C LYS A 212 11.02 11.30 42.85
N MET A 213 12.34 11.10 42.78
CA MET A 213 13.04 9.82 42.92
C MET A 213 13.44 9.54 44.38
N LEU A 214 13.86 8.30 44.66
CA LEU A 214 14.84 7.96 45.71
C LEU A 214 16.15 7.47 45.04
N GLU A 215 17.28 8.00 45.49
CA GLU A 215 18.65 7.76 44.98
C GLU A 215 19.43 6.71 45.79
N THR A 216 20.51 6.16 45.23
CA THR A 216 21.76 5.95 45.98
C THR A 216 22.99 6.00 45.07
N THR A 217 24.06 6.63 45.58
CA THR A 217 25.35 6.93 44.93
C THR A 217 26.42 5.88 45.24
N ARG A 218 27.39 5.65 44.33
CA ARG A 218 28.78 5.33 44.72
C ARG A 218 29.81 5.55 43.61
N THR A 219 30.95 6.13 44.00
CA THR A 219 32.17 6.40 43.22
C THR A 219 33.26 5.40 43.58
N VAL A 220 34.04 4.88 42.61
CA VAL A 220 35.42 4.38 42.83
C VAL A 220 36.31 4.58 41.59
N LYS A 221 37.59 4.89 41.82
CA LYS A 221 38.68 5.14 40.84
C LYS A 221 39.53 3.88 40.52
N LYS A 222 39.97 3.81 39.25
CA LYS A 222 41.22 3.30 38.61
C LYS A 222 42.06 2.17 39.25
N GLN A 223 42.42 1.14 38.46
CA GLN A 223 43.78 0.90 37.90
C GLN A 223 43.90 -0.36 37.00
N ASP A 224 44.73 -0.27 35.95
CA ASP A 224 45.19 -1.37 35.08
C ASP A 224 46.39 -2.14 35.69
N LYS A 225 46.41 -3.48 35.56
CA LYS A 225 47.42 -4.26 34.78
C LYS A 225 47.41 -5.76 35.09
N GLY A 226 47.57 -6.54 34.02
CA GLY A 226 47.67 -7.99 33.99
C GLY A 226 46.44 -8.54 33.29
N ALA A 227 46.59 -9.15 32.11
CA ALA A 227 45.48 -9.74 31.37
C ALA A 227 44.97 -10.97 32.12
N ALA A 228 44.24 -10.71 33.21
CA ALA A 228 43.48 -11.66 33.96
C ALA A 228 42.46 -12.28 33.01
N GLN A 229 42.21 -13.57 33.18
CA GLN A 229 41.19 -14.25 32.44
C GLN A 229 39.85 -13.57 32.79
N LEU A 230 39.36 -12.72 31.88
CA LEU A 230 38.18 -11.89 32.12
C LEU A 230 37.05 -12.79 32.64
N THR A 231 36.41 -12.36 33.70
CA THR A 231 35.20 -12.99 34.23
C THR A 231 34.10 -12.95 33.18
N VAL A 232 33.05 -13.76 33.36
CA VAL A 232 31.90 -13.73 32.45
C VAL A 232 31.26 -12.33 32.43
N PHE A 233 31.20 -11.65 33.57
CA PHE A 233 30.68 -10.29 33.67
C PHE A 233 31.55 -9.28 32.95
N GLU A 234 32.88 -9.31 33.10
CA GLU A 234 33.76 -8.40 32.36
C GLU A 234 33.70 -8.64 30.84
N ARG A 235 33.48 -9.89 30.40
CA ARG A 235 33.25 -10.19 28.98
C ARG A 235 31.90 -9.71 28.47
N LEU A 236 30.85 -9.87 29.28
CA LEU A 236 29.52 -9.35 28.96
C LEU A 236 29.52 -7.82 28.96
N ASP A 237 30.20 -7.19 29.91
CA ASP A 237 30.46 -5.75 29.92
C ASP A 237 31.16 -5.31 28.64
N GLN A 238 32.27 -5.95 28.28
CA GLN A 238 32.96 -5.64 27.02
C GLN A 238 32.05 -5.86 25.80
N TYR A 239 31.25 -6.93 25.80
CA TYR A 239 30.32 -7.22 24.71
C TYR A 239 29.21 -6.17 24.60
N PHE A 240 28.59 -5.78 25.71
CA PHE A 240 27.50 -4.80 25.74
C PHE A 240 28.02 -3.37 25.54
N GLN A 241 29.24 -3.07 25.99
CA GLN A 241 29.94 -1.83 25.63
C GLN A 241 30.18 -1.77 24.12
N ALA A 242 30.61 -2.88 23.50
CA ALA A 242 30.78 -2.97 22.05
C ALA A 242 29.44 -3.04 21.28
N ASN A 243 28.37 -3.50 21.92
CA ASN A 243 27.05 -3.70 21.31
C ASN A 243 25.90 -3.12 22.18
N PRO A 244 25.81 -1.79 22.37
CA PRO A 244 24.88 -1.20 23.35
C PRO A 244 23.39 -1.46 23.04
N LYS A 245 23.04 -1.64 21.76
CA LYS A 245 21.68 -2.02 21.35
C LYS A 245 21.28 -3.39 21.92
N MET A 246 22.25 -4.30 22.09
CA MET A 246 22.01 -5.61 22.69
C MET A 246 21.71 -5.50 24.18
N TYR A 247 22.34 -4.54 24.88
CA TYR A 247 22.05 -4.29 26.29
C TYR A 247 20.59 -3.90 26.49
N MET A 248 20.05 -2.97 25.68
CA MET A 248 18.63 -2.61 25.75
C MET A 248 17.68 -3.76 25.37
N LYS A 249 18.06 -4.57 24.38
CA LYS A 249 17.28 -5.76 24.01
C LYS A 249 17.26 -6.81 25.14
N VAL A 250 18.39 -7.02 25.82
CA VAL A 250 18.51 -7.93 26.97
C VAL A 250 17.81 -7.34 28.20
N GLY A 251 17.93 -6.04 28.45
CA GLY A 251 17.17 -5.28 29.47
C GLY A 251 15.66 -5.53 29.39
N LYS A 252 15.12 -5.44 28.17
CA LYS A 252 13.71 -5.75 27.90
C LYS A 252 13.35 -7.23 28.01
N LEU A 253 14.34 -8.12 27.96
CA LEU A 253 14.18 -9.57 28.09
C LEU A 253 14.06 -10.01 29.56
N LEU A 254 14.71 -9.29 30.49
CA LEU A 254 14.82 -9.66 31.91
C LEU A 254 13.53 -9.77 32.70
N PRO A 255 12.52 -8.89 32.53
CA PRO A 255 11.24 -9.06 33.22
C PRO A 255 10.53 -10.38 32.85
N TYR A 256 10.95 -11.01 31.76
CA TYR A 256 10.42 -12.25 31.22
C TYR A 256 11.39 -13.42 31.43
N PHE A 257 12.39 -13.26 32.30
CA PHE A 257 13.46 -14.25 32.49
C PHE A 257 12.95 -15.58 33.02
N ASP A 258 12.09 -15.56 34.05
CA ASP A 258 11.50 -16.78 34.60
C ASP A 258 10.62 -17.49 33.55
N TRP A 259 10.02 -16.69 32.65
CA TRP A 259 9.31 -17.14 31.46
C TRP A 259 10.28 -17.84 30.49
N LEU A 260 11.36 -17.18 30.07
CA LEU A 260 12.34 -17.69 29.11
C LEU A 260 13.17 -18.87 29.62
N ALA A 261 13.41 -18.96 30.93
CA ALA A 261 14.01 -20.12 31.56
C ALA A 261 13.06 -21.33 31.55
N ALA A 262 11.76 -21.10 31.80
CA ALA A 262 10.73 -22.12 31.64
C ALA A 262 10.61 -22.56 30.17
N ILE A 263 10.51 -21.60 29.22
CA ILE A 263 10.60 -21.85 27.78
C ILE A 263 11.85 -22.69 27.47
N TYR A 264 13.04 -22.25 27.87
CA TYR A 264 14.29 -22.93 27.49
C TYR A 264 14.38 -24.37 28.03
N ARG A 265 13.90 -24.63 29.25
CA ARG A 265 13.82 -26.00 29.80
C ARG A 265 12.81 -26.86 29.06
N ILE A 266 11.70 -26.27 28.65
CA ILE A 266 10.67 -26.88 27.81
C ILE A 266 11.21 -27.21 26.39
N LEU A 267 12.10 -26.42 25.82
CA LEU A 267 12.54 -26.51 24.40
C LEU A 267 13.89 -27.21 24.16
N ARG A 268 14.39 -28.02 25.09
CA ARG A 268 15.80 -28.50 25.10
C ARG A 268 16.17 -29.55 24.03
N ALA A 269 15.63 -29.49 22.82
CA ALA A 269 16.14 -30.21 21.65
C ALA A 269 15.78 -29.50 20.33
N ALA A 270 16.71 -28.70 19.82
CA ALA A 270 16.67 -27.97 18.53
C ALA A 270 15.59 -26.88 18.42
N LEU A 271 16.04 -25.63 18.23
CA LEU A 271 15.13 -24.52 17.92
C LEU A 271 14.64 -24.59 16.46
N PRO A 272 13.37 -24.24 16.19
CA PRO A 272 12.85 -24.03 14.84
C PRO A 272 13.60 -22.99 14.03
N THR A 273 14.15 -23.43 12.89
CA THR A 273 14.33 -22.54 11.74
C THR A 273 12.95 -22.25 11.16
N TYR A 274 12.40 -21.07 11.43
CA TYR A 274 11.14 -20.64 10.84
C TYR A 274 11.36 -20.13 9.42
N ARG A 275 10.51 -20.63 8.52
CA ARG A 275 10.39 -20.15 7.13
C ARG A 275 9.13 -19.29 7.04
N ASP A 276 9.20 -18.18 6.30
CA ASP A 276 8.02 -17.36 6.02
C ASP A 276 6.99 -18.10 5.14
N ASP A 277 5.85 -17.46 4.86
CA ASP A 277 4.79 -18.00 3.99
C ASP A 277 5.27 -18.33 2.55
N GLU A 278 6.50 -17.91 2.21
CA GLU A 278 7.17 -18.10 0.92
C GLU A 278 8.30 -19.14 0.98
N GLY A 279 8.58 -19.73 2.15
CA GLY A 279 9.59 -20.76 2.35
C GLY A 279 11.01 -20.23 2.60
N ASN A 280 11.20 -18.92 2.80
CA ASN A 280 12.51 -18.32 3.07
C ASN A 280 12.87 -18.48 4.55
N ILE A 281 14.07 -18.99 4.84
CA ILE A 281 14.60 -19.05 6.21
C ILE A 281 14.79 -17.62 6.70
N LEU A 282 13.96 -17.18 7.65
CA LEU A 282 14.10 -15.87 8.24
C LEU A 282 15.30 -15.90 9.21
N ASP A 283 16.26 -15.00 9.00
CA ASP A 283 17.43 -14.80 9.89
C ASP A 283 17.04 -14.06 11.19
N LYS A 284 15.78 -14.22 11.64
CA LYS A 284 15.15 -13.56 12.77
C LYS A 284 14.46 -14.61 13.65
N LEU A 285 14.88 -14.68 14.91
CA LEU A 285 14.16 -15.42 15.94
C LEU A 285 13.13 -14.47 16.55
N GLU A 286 11.85 -14.72 16.30
CA GLU A 286 10.75 -13.95 16.90
C GLU A 286 10.40 -14.54 18.27
N LEU A 287 11.23 -14.21 19.28
CA LEU A 287 11.00 -14.61 20.68
C LEU A 287 9.60 -14.20 21.18
N ASP A 288 9.03 -13.12 20.64
CA ASP A 288 7.68 -12.65 20.97
C ASP A 288 6.57 -13.64 20.64
N ARG A 289 6.74 -14.48 19.62
CA ARG A 289 5.73 -15.49 19.28
C ARG A 289 5.71 -16.66 20.24
N MET A 290 6.77 -16.79 21.04
CA MET A 290 6.91 -17.81 22.05
C MET A 290 6.39 -17.31 23.40
N MET A 291 6.24 -16.00 23.59
CA MET A 291 5.60 -15.40 24.75
C MET A 291 4.08 -15.33 24.58
N PRO A 292 3.29 -15.34 25.67
CA PRO A 292 1.84 -15.25 25.59
C PRO A 292 1.43 -13.95 24.92
N PRO A 293 0.27 -13.91 24.25
CA PRO A 293 -0.26 -12.69 23.64
C PRO A 293 -0.33 -11.47 24.58
N LEU A 294 -0.49 -11.72 25.89
CA LEU A 294 -0.55 -10.68 26.92
C LEU A 294 0.82 -10.05 27.27
N TYR A 295 1.92 -10.66 26.83
CA TYR A 295 3.29 -10.28 27.17
C TYR A 295 4.22 -10.21 25.95
N GLN A 296 3.68 -10.01 24.73
CA GLN A 296 4.52 -9.88 23.53
C GLN A 296 5.24 -8.53 23.54
N VAL A 297 6.57 -8.53 23.40
CA VAL A 297 7.42 -7.35 23.64
C VAL A 297 8.18 -6.90 22.39
N ASN A 298 7.75 -7.23 21.16
CA ASN A 298 8.43 -6.84 19.92
C ASN A 298 10.00 -6.95 19.98
N LEU A 299 10.53 -8.00 20.61
CA LEU A 299 11.95 -8.30 20.77
C LEU A 299 12.46 -9.24 19.68
N TYR A 300 13.15 -8.66 18.70
CA TYR A 300 13.77 -9.40 17.60
C TYR A 300 15.28 -9.58 17.83
N PHE A 301 15.70 -10.83 18.01
CA PHE A 301 17.11 -11.22 17.98
C PHE A 301 17.43 -11.99 16.70
N THR A 302 18.51 -11.61 16.02
CA THR A 302 19.06 -12.40 14.92
C THR A 302 19.89 -13.56 15.48
N LYS A 303 20.02 -14.65 14.71
CA LYS A 303 20.84 -15.81 15.11
C LYS A 303 22.29 -15.40 15.42
N LYS A 304 22.85 -14.48 14.63
CA LYS A 304 24.21 -13.95 14.81
C LYS A 304 24.38 -13.16 16.11
N GLU A 305 23.38 -12.36 16.48
CA GLU A 305 23.38 -11.60 17.73
C GLU A 305 23.35 -12.52 18.96
N LEU A 306 22.54 -13.59 18.94
CA LEU A 306 22.49 -14.57 20.02
C LEU A 306 23.80 -15.36 20.16
N LEU A 307 24.37 -15.79 19.04
CA LEU A 307 25.65 -16.51 19.03
C LEU A 307 26.80 -15.65 19.53
N ALA A 308 26.84 -14.37 19.15
CA ALA A 308 27.87 -13.46 19.61
C ALA A 308 27.76 -13.20 21.12
N LEU A 309 26.53 -13.02 21.63
CA LEU A 309 26.29 -12.86 23.06
C LEU A 309 26.64 -14.15 23.82
N ALA A 310 26.31 -15.33 23.29
CA ALA A 310 26.61 -16.61 23.91
C ALA A 310 28.11 -16.90 23.98
N LYS A 311 28.85 -16.53 22.93
CA LYS A 311 30.32 -16.58 22.92
C LYS A 311 30.92 -15.66 23.99
N ALA A 312 30.36 -14.45 24.19
CA ALA A 312 30.79 -13.55 25.26
C ALA A 312 30.48 -14.12 26.67
N ALA A 313 29.30 -14.73 26.83
CA ALA A 313 28.88 -15.38 28.07
C ALA A 313 29.62 -16.69 28.38
N LYS A 314 30.47 -17.20 27.46
CA LYS A 314 31.06 -18.56 27.49
C LYS A 314 30.04 -19.69 27.53
N SER A 315 28.83 -19.43 27.04
CA SER A 315 27.72 -20.37 27.05
C SER A 315 27.54 -20.99 25.67
N TYR A 316 28.64 -21.40 25.04
CA TYR A 316 28.68 -21.85 23.65
C TYR A 316 29.69 -22.99 23.45
N SER A 317 29.38 -23.91 22.54
CA SER A 317 30.28 -24.94 22.01
C SER A 317 30.10 -25.13 20.50
N SER A 318 31.17 -25.50 19.80
CA SER A 318 31.11 -25.90 18.39
C SER A 318 31.08 -27.42 18.28
N VAL A 319 30.03 -27.98 17.66
CA VAL A 319 29.99 -29.41 17.37
C VAL A 319 30.64 -29.64 16.00
N PRO A 320 31.66 -30.51 15.88
CA PRO A 320 32.25 -30.84 14.59
C PRO A 320 31.20 -31.48 13.68
N PRO A 321 31.24 -31.21 12.36
CA PRO A 321 30.21 -31.67 11.45
C PRO A 321 30.22 -33.20 11.33
N GLU A 322 29.03 -33.81 11.26
CA GLU A 322 28.90 -35.27 11.07
C GLU A 322 29.37 -35.73 9.68
N ARG A 323 29.46 -34.79 8.72
CA ARG A 323 29.95 -35.05 7.35
C ARG A 323 31.05 -34.07 6.96
N PRO A 324 32.06 -34.48 6.17
CA PRO A 324 33.23 -33.64 5.85
C PRO A 324 32.95 -32.32 5.13
N ASN A 325 31.75 -32.15 4.55
CA ASN A 325 31.37 -30.97 3.76
C ASN A 325 30.32 -30.08 4.42
N ASP A 326 29.86 -30.42 5.64
CA ASP A 326 28.91 -29.60 6.37
C ASP A 326 29.66 -28.59 7.26
N ASP A 327 29.10 -27.39 7.44
CA ASP A 327 29.65 -26.41 8.37
C ASP A 327 29.47 -26.88 9.83
N PRO A 328 30.42 -26.60 10.74
CA PRO A 328 30.28 -26.93 12.15
C PRO A 328 29.04 -26.26 12.74
N VAL A 329 28.31 -27.01 13.56
CA VAL A 329 27.06 -26.52 14.16
C VAL A 329 27.40 -25.81 15.46
N ASP A 330 27.16 -24.51 15.45
CA ASP A 330 27.29 -23.63 16.60
C ASP A 330 26.15 -23.89 17.61
N LEU A 331 26.49 -24.36 18.82
CA LEU A 331 25.54 -24.71 19.88
C LEU A 331 25.63 -23.70 21.04
N ILE A 332 24.52 -23.10 21.45
CA ILE A 332 24.43 -22.25 22.63
C ILE A 332 23.93 -23.09 23.82
N HIS A 333 24.67 -23.09 24.93
CA HIS A 333 24.23 -23.63 26.21
C HIS A 333 23.30 -22.63 26.89
N TYR A 334 22.03 -22.55 26.45
CA TYR A 334 21.22 -21.39 26.84
C TYR A 334 20.89 -21.30 28.34
N LEU A 335 21.02 -22.38 29.13
CA LEU A 335 20.80 -22.31 30.58
C LEU A 335 21.93 -21.47 31.17
N ASP A 336 23.18 -21.86 30.90
CA ASP A 336 24.36 -21.09 31.29
C ASP A 336 24.33 -19.69 30.69
N PHE A 337 23.80 -19.52 29.48
CA PHE A 337 23.67 -18.24 28.80
C PHE A 337 22.70 -17.30 29.52
N LEU A 338 21.49 -17.78 29.80
CA LEU A 338 20.45 -17.03 30.47
C LEU A 338 20.89 -16.75 31.92
N ASP A 339 21.39 -17.75 32.64
CA ASP A 339 21.86 -17.58 34.02
C ASP A 339 23.01 -16.57 34.10
N ASN A 340 23.95 -16.60 33.15
CA ASN A 340 25.02 -15.61 33.06
C ASN A 340 24.49 -14.20 32.75
N LEU A 341 23.46 -14.07 31.90
CA LEU A 341 22.84 -12.79 31.57
C LEU A 341 22.00 -12.22 32.72
N ARG A 342 21.22 -13.04 33.43
CA ARG A 342 20.48 -12.62 34.62
C ARG A 342 21.42 -12.23 35.73
N SER A 343 22.38 -13.08 36.05
CA SER A 343 23.37 -12.78 37.10
C SER A 343 24.13 -11.48 36.79
N TYR A 344 24.44 -11.24 35.51
CA TYR A 344 25.06 -10.00 35.06
C TYR A 344 24.14 -8.80 35.26
N THR A 345 22.87 -8.89 34.87
CA THR A 345 21.99 -7.72 34.94
C THR A 345 21.46 -7.45 36.34
N ASP A 346 21.18 -8.49 37.13
CA ASP A 346 20.89 -8.39 38.56
C ASP A 346 22.05 -7.70 39.29
N SER A 347 23.30 -7.97 38.89
CA SER A 347 24.48 -7.29 39.45
C SER A 347 24.58 -5.80 39.08
N ILE A 348 24.00 -5.40 37.94
CA ILE A 348 23.99 -4.01 37.47
C ILE A 348 22.82 -3.23 38.06
N GLU A 349 21.63 -3.82 38.12
CA GLU A 349 20.39 -3.14 38.55
C GLU A 349 20.31 -2.97 40.08
N LEU A 350 20.88 -3.89 40.85
CA LEU A 350 20.72 -3.90 42.32
C LEU A 350 21.98 -3.46 43.09
N GLY A 351 23.08 -3.17 42.39
CA GLY A 351 24.39 -2.91 42.99
C GLY A 351 24.90 -4.09 43.84
N GLU A 352 26.13 -3.98 44.38
CA GLU A 352 26.78 -5.04 45.19
C GLU A 352 25.97 -5.51 46.44
N GLN A 353 24.81 -4.92 46.74
CA GLN A 353 24.02 -5.17 47.95
C GLN A 353 22.90 -6.21 47.81
N PHE A 354 22.67 -6.82 46.64
CA PHE A 354 21.89 -8.08 46.53
C PHE A 354 22.75 -9.35 46.67
N GLY A 355 24.00 -9.19 47.11
CA GLY A 355 24.80 -10.23 47.74
C GLY A 355 24.46 -10.46 49.22
N SER A 356 23.22 -10.25 49.68
CA SER A 356 22.83 -10.72 51.01
C SER A 356 22.74 -12.25 50.99
N ALA A 357 23.66 -12.87 51.69
CA ALA A 357 23.98 -14.29 51.71
C ALA A 357 22.94 -15.22 52.38
N ASP A 358 21.65 -14.89 52.37
CA ASP A 358 20.65 -15.65 53.14
C ASP A 358 19.73 -16.55 52.31
N MET A 359 19.96 -16.66 51.00
CA MET A 359 19.43 -17.78 50.21
C MET A 359 20.53 -18.32 49.32
N ASP A 360 20.95 -19.54 49.60
CA ASP A 360 21.99 -20.24 48.84
C ASP A 360 21.60 -20.23 47.35
N PRO A 361 22.52 -19.93 46.41
CA PRO A 361 22.30 -20.17 44.98
C PRO A 361 21.70 -21.56 44.68
N ARG A 362 22.02 -22.59 45.48
CA ARG A 362 21.31 -23.89 45.39
C ARG A 362 19.86 -23.84 45.86
N GLU A 363 19.49 -23.06 46.86
CA GLU A 363 18.10 -22.90 47.29
C GLU A 363 17.26 -22.12 46.27
N LYS A 364 17.82 -21.06 45.67
CA LYS A 364 17.18 -20.35 44.53
C LYS A 364 17.01 -21.29 43.34
N PHE A 365 18.05 -22.05 43.01
CA PHE A 365 18.01 -23.07 41.96
C PHE A 365 16.98 -24.17 42.28
N ASN A 366 16.93 -24.65 43.52
CA ASN A 366 15.98 -25.67 43.97
C ASN A 366 14.55 -25.16 43.97
N HIS A 367 14.30 -23.89 44.29
CA HIS A 367 12.97 -23.29 44.23
C HIS A 367 12.43 -23.24 42.79
N ILE A 368 13.25 -22.75 41.86
CA ILE A 368 12.91 -22.72 40.42
C ILE A 368 12.79 -24.16 39.86
N TYR A 369 13.68 -25.07 40.29
CA TYR A 369 13.61 -26.48 39.96
C TYR A 369 12.34 -27.14 40.48
N THR A 370 11.91 -26.82 41.70
CA THR A 370 10.67 -27.33 42.31
C THR A 370 9.44 -26.82 41.56
N ILE A 371 9.39 -25.54 41.17
CA ILE A 371 8.28 -25.00 40.37
C ILE A 371 8.22 -25.67 38.98
N CYS A 372 9.38 -25.87 38.33
CA CYS A 372 9.44 -26.60 37.06
C CYS A 372 9.04 -28.08 37.22
N GLU A 373 9.49 -28.76 38.28
CA GLU A 373 9.09 -30.13 38.57
C GLU A 373 7.61 -30.24 38.94
N GLU A 374 7.06 -29.32 39.73
CA GLU A 374 5.63 -29.25 40.04
C GLU A 374 4.79 -29.03 38.78
N PHE A 375 5.23 -28.15 37.87
CA PHE A 375 4.59 -27.98 36.56
C PHE A 375 4.68 -29.26 35.70
N MET A 376 5.84 -29.93 35.69
CA MET A 376 6.07 -31.17 34.95
C MET A 376 5.35 -32.39 35.57
N ASN A 377 5.13 -32.38 36.88
CA ASN A 377 4.37 -33.39 37.60
C ASN A 377 2.85 -33.16 37.46
N ASN A 378 2.42 -31.93 37.16
CA ASN A 378 1.03 -31.54 36.88
C ASN A 378 0.65 -31.63 35.38
N ARG A 379 1.15 -32.65 34.66
CA ARG A 379 0.79 -32.99 33.25
C ARG A 379 -0.57 -33.70 33.11
N SER A 380 -1.41 -33.69 34.15
CA SER A 380 -2.61 -34.53 34.24
C SER A 380 -3.89 -33.91 33.66
N GLY A 381 -3.83 -32.71 33.07
CA GLY A 381 -4.99 -32.04 32.48
C GLY A 381 -5.47 -32.72 31.19
N ASN A 382 -6.78 -32.88 31.05
CA ASN A 382 -7.43 -33.45 29.87
C ASN A 382 -7.85 -32.36 28.87
N PHE A 383 -6.86 -31.74 28.22
CA PHE A 383 -7.07 -30.72 27.20
C PHE A 383 -6.90 -31.31 25.79
N GLU A 384 -7.50 -30.65 24.80
CA GLU A 384 -7.61 -31.11 23.42
C GLU A 384 -6.68 -30.32 22.47
N VAL A 385 -5.97 -31.02 21.58
CA VAL A 385 -5.13 -30.44 20.51
C VAL A 385 -5.65 -30.89 19.14
N CYS A 386 -5.93 -29.92 18.26
CA CYS A 386 -6.45 -30.15 16.92
C CYS A 386 -5.33 -30.11 15.88
N ILE A 387 -5.10 -31.22 15.16
CA ILE A 387 -4.09 -31.34 14.10
C ILE A 387 -4.76 -31.46 12.72
N ASP A 388 -4.66 -30.43 11.89
CA ASP A 388 -5.15 -30.43 10.52
C ASP A 388 -4.03 -30.90 9.57
N PHE A 389 -4.28 -31.95 8.77
CA PHE A 389 -3.33 -32.48 7.80
C PHE A 389 -3.99 -32.89 6.49
N CYS A 390 -3.22 -32.82 5.41
CA CYS A 390 -3.71 -33.07 4.06
C CYS A 390 -4.12 -34.54 3.84
N VAL A 391 -5.35 -34.78 3.36
CA VAL A 391 -5.88 -36.11 2.97
C VAL A 391 -6.49 -36.03 1.57
N ASN A 392 -6.81 -37.18 0.95
CA ASN A 392 -7.41 -37.26 -0.39
C ASN A 392 -6.56 -36.56 -1.47
N CYS A 393 -5.24 -36.74 -1.44
CA CYS A 393 -4.29 -35.99 -2.29
C CYS A 393 -4.55 -36.13 -3.80
N GLY A 394 -5.19 -37.23 -4.22
CA GLY A 394 -5.59 -37.47 -5.62
C GLY A 394 -6.69 -36.53 -6.13
N SER A 395 -7.40 -35.83 -5.25
CA SER A 395 -8.46 -34.87 -5.61
C SER A 395 -7.92 -33.45 -5.88
N HIS A 396 -6.67 -33.16 -5.52
CA HIS A 396 -6.06 -31.84 -5.68
C HIS A 396 -5.62 -31.57 -7.14
N GLN A 397 -6.13 -30.49 -7.75
CA GLN A 397 -5.82 -30.10 -9.14
C GLN A 397 -4.51 -29.26 -9.29
N THR A 398 -3.42 -29.61 -8.59
CA THR A 398 -2.20 -28.79 -8.59
C THR A 398 -0.94 -29.53 -9.06
N THR A 399 0.10 -28.77 -9.41
CA THR A 399 1.37 -29.26 -9.97
C THR A 399 2.30 -29.88 -8.93
N THR A 400 2.08 -29.61 -7.64
CA THR A 400 2.86 -30.17 -6.52
C THR A 400 2.19 -31.44 -6.01
N ARG A 401 2.58 -32.60 -6.57
CA ARG A 401 2.15 -33.90 -6.07
C ARG A 401 2.85 -34.17 -4.73
N HIS A 402 2.07 -34.33 -3.66
CA HIS A 402 2.53 -34.82 -2.36
C HIS A 402 1.81 -36.14 -2.04
N SER A 403 2.39 -36.97 -1.17
CA SER A 403 1.80 -38.26 -0.83
C SER A 403 0.89 -38.14 0.39
N GLU A 404 -0.32 -38.66 0.29
CA GLU A 404 -1.24 -38.77 1.43
C GLU A 404 -0.64 -39.60 2.56
N ARG A 405 0.08 -40.68 2.19
CA ARG A 405 0.80 -41.54 3.14
C ARG A 405 1.85 -40.76 3.93
N GLU A 406 2.50 -39.77 3.33
CA GLU A 406 3.49 -38.94 4.03
C GLU A 406 2.83 -38.11 5.12
N TYR A 407 1.71 -37.44 4.81
CA TYR A 407 0.98 -36.63 5.79
C TYR A 407 0.35 -37.48 6.91
N GLN A 408 -0.16 -38.67 6.59
CA GLN A 408 -0.62 -39.63 7.60
C GLN A 408 0.52 -40.11 8.50
N SER A 409 1.70 -40.38 7.92
CA SER A 409 2.90 -40.72 8.71
C SER A 409 3.30 -39.58 9.63
N TRP A 410 3.25 -38.33 9.14
CA TRP A 410 3.58 -37.15 9.95
C TRP A 410 2.58 -36.90 11.07
N PHE A 411 1.29 -37.15 10.82
CA PHE A 411 0.28 -37.12 11.86
C PHE A 411 0.56 -38.19 12.92
N ASN A 412 0.88 -39.42 12.53
CA ASN A 412 1.21 -40.50 13.48
C ASN A 412 2.44 -40.18 14.33
N ASP A 413 3.50 -39.65 13.71
CA ASP A 413 4.70 -39.21 14.42
C ASP A 413 4.33 -38.13 15.45
N ALA A 414 3.56 -37.12 15.03
CA ALA A 414 3.12 -36.05 15.91
C ALA A 414 2.22 -36.53 17.06
N TYR A 415 1.27 -37.41 16.75
CA TYR A 415 0.36 -38.02 17.71
C TYR A 415 1.15 -38.76 18.78
N LYS A 416 2.10 -39.60 18.38
CA LYS A 416 2.91 -40.40 19.29
C LYS A 416 3.70 -39.51 20.26
N ASP A 417 4.45 -38.54 19.75
CA ASP A 417 5.30 -37.72 20.63
C ASP A 417 4.45 -36.86 21.59
N ILE A 418 3.29 -36.34 21.14
CA ILE A 418 2.38 -35.56 22.00
C ILE A 418 1.75 -36.44 23.08
N SER A 419 1.26 -37.64 22.73
CA SER A 419 0.68 -38.56 23.71
C SER A 419 1.72 -39.11 24.70
N GLU A 420 2.98 -39.27 24.30
CA GLU A 420 4.07 -39.66 25.21
C GLU A 420 4.39 -38.54 26.23
N GLU A 421 4.41 -37.27 25.80
CA GLU A 421 4.71 -36.15 26.69
C GLU A 421 3.51 -35.69 27.53
N PHE A 422 2.29 -35.78 26.99
CA PHE A 422 1.02 -35.41 27.65
C PHE A 422 0.02 -36.57 27.59
N PRO A 423 0.13 -37.56 28.48
CA PRO A 423 -0.69 -38.79 28.40
C PRO A 423 -2.19 -38.58 28.54
N ALA A 424 -2.61 -37.47 29.17
CA ALA A 424 -4.01 -37.10 29.34
C ALA A 424 -4.55 -36.20 28.21
N CYS A 425 -3.74 -35.80 27.23
CA CYS A 425 -4.16 -34.92 26.14
C CYS A 425 -4.97 -35.68 25.07
N GLU A 426 -6.12 -35.13 24.67
CA GLU A 426 -6.90 -35.62 23.53
C GLU A 426 -6.39 -34.99 22.23
N ILE A 427 -5.98 -35.81 21.26
CA ILE A 427 -5.49 -35.33 19.96
C ILE A 427 -6.53 -35.63 18.88
N VAL A 428 -6.99 -34.58 18.19
CA VAL A 428 -8.03 -34.66 17.16
C VAL A 428 -7.46 -34.27 15.80
N GLY A 429 -7.34 -35.24 14.90
CA GLY A 429 -6.96 -35.04 13.50
C GLY A 429 -8.13 -34.52 12.66
N ASN A 430 -7.93 -33.46 11.87
CA ASN A 430 -8.91 -32.92 10.91
C ASN A 430 -10.31 -32.66 11.49
N LYS A 431 -10.40 -32.16 12.74
CA LYS A 431 -11.67 -31.94 13.47
C LYS A 431 -12.73 -31.21 12.64
N TYR A 432 -12.32 -30.12 11.97
CA TYR A 432 -13.19 -29.26 11.13
C TYR A 432 -13.01 -29.51 9.62
N GLY A 433 -12.40 -30.64 9.26
CA GLY A 433 -12.11 -31.04 7.90
C GLY A 433 -10.67 -30.73 7.47
N PRO A 434 -10.18 -31.41 6.42
CA PRO A 434 -8.80 -31.31 6.01
C PRO A 434 -8.45 -29.92 5.43
N PRO A 435 -7.22 -29.45 5.63
CA PRO A 435 -6.80 -28.13 5.19
C PRO A 435 -6.63 -28.06 3.66
N ARG A 436 -6.63 -26.84 3.12
CA ARG A 436 -6.38 -26.62 1.69
C ARG A 436 -4.95 -27.03 1.32
N ILE A 437 -4.83 -28.07 0.50
CA ILE A 437 -3.67 -28.56 -0.26
C ILE A 437 -2.30 -28.45 0.45
N GLY A 438 -1.76 -29.59 0.84
CA GLY A 438 -0.36 -29.73 1.26
C GLY A 438 -0.03 -29.01 2.57
N THR A 439 -0.99 -28.83 3.47
CA THR A 439 -0.76 -28.13 4.75
C THR A 439 -0.81 -29.11 5.92
N PHE A 440 0.04 -28.90 6.91
CA PHE A 440 0.00 -29.53 8.24
C PHE A 440 -0.05 -28.42 9.29
N ALA A 441 -0.99 -28.45 10.23
CA ALA A 441 -1.15 -27.42 11.25
C ALA A 441 -1.63 -28.01 12.58
N ALA A 442 -1.17 -27.46 13.71
CA ALA A 442 -1.65 -27.80 15.05
C ALA A 442 -2.25 -26.55 15.71
N SER A 443 -3.33 -26.74 16.47
CA SER A 443 -4.11 -25.67 17.08
C SER A 443 -4.80 -26.12 18.37
N ILE A 444 -5.22 -25.16 19.19
CA ILE A 444 -5.90 -25.41 20.47
C ILE A 444 -7.10 -24.47 20.60
N GLU A 445 -8.24 -24.99 21.06
CA GLU A 445 -9.50 -24.24 21.14
C GLU A 445 -9.63 -23.43 22.42
N GLY A 446 -10.45 -22.38 22.39
CA GLY A 446 -10.94 -21.70 23.59
C GLY A 446 -9.92 -20.87 24.37
N VAL A 447 -8.67 -20.79 23.90
CA VAL A 447 -7.58 -20.08 24.56
C VAL A 447 -7.03 -18.93 23.73
N GLY A 448 -6.36 -18.00 24.39
CA GLY A 448 -5.86 -16.75 23.80
C GLY A 448 -6.93 -15.67 23.64
N SER A 449 -6.49 -14.47 23.24
CA SER A 449 -7.37 -13.34 22.92
C SER A 449 -8.09 -13.57 21.58
N ASP A 450 -9.33 -13.07 21.47
CA ASP A 450 -10.18 -13.28 20.29
C ASP A 450 -9.58 -12.77 18.98
N GLN A 451 -8.72 -11.74 19.03
CA GLN A 451 -8.03 -11.21 17.86
C GLN A 451 -7.03 -12.20 17.22
N TYR A 452 -6.59 -13.21 17.97
CA TYR A 452 -5.63 -14.23 17.51
C TYR A 452 -6.27 -15.59 17.23
N LYS A 453 -7.56 -15.73 17.54
CA LYS A 453 -8.32 -16.94 17.25
C LYS A 453 -8.73 -16.94 15.77
N ASP A 454 -8.73 -18.11 15.15
CA ASP A 454 -9.34 -18.26 13.83
C ASP A 454 -10.88 -18.23 13.93
N LYS A 455 -11.54 -18.33 12.78
CA LYS A 455 -13.02 -18.34 12.70
C LYS A 455 -13.69 -19.51 13.44
N PHE A 456 -12.92 -20.50 13.89
CA PHE A 456 -13.38 -21.62 14.69
C PHE A 456 -13.00 -21.46 16.17
N GLY A 457 -12.55 -20.26 16.60
CA GLY A 457 -12.14 -20.01 17.98
C GLY A 457 -10.82 -20.67 18.37
N ARG A 458 -9.99 -21.06 17.39
CA ARG A 458 -8.73 -21.79 17.63
C ARG A 458 -7.53 -20.87 17.64
N LEU A 459 -6.68 -21.03 18.63
CA LEU A 459 -5.33 -20.47 18.63
C LEU A 459 -4.40 -21.41 17.84
N LYS A 460 -3.75 -20.88 16.81
CA LYS A 460 -2.81 -21.66 15.99
C LYS A 460 -1.47 -21.80 16.70
N LEU A 461 -1.04 -23.05 16.91
CA LEU A 461 0.24 -23.39 17.56
C LEU A 461 1.37 -23.59 16.53
N TYR A 462 1.04 -24.19 15.39
CA TYR A 462 2.03 -24.56 14.36
C TYR A 462 1.38 -24.66 12.98
N LYS A 463 2.12 -24.34 11.92
CA LYS A 463 1.70 -24.55 10.53
C LYS A 463 2.90 -24.65 9.60
N ILE A 464 2.88 -25.64 8.71
CA ILE A 464 3.86 -25.83 7.63
C ILE A 464 3.17 -26.29 6.35
N LYS A 465 3.79 -26.03 5.19
CA LYS A 465 3.23 -26.37 3.87
C LYS A 465 4.25 -27.14 3.02
N ASN A 466 3.83 -28.26 2.45
CA ASN A 466 4.60 -29.17 1.58
C ASN A 466 5.93 -29.67 2.18
N GLU A 467 6.08 -29.61 3.50
CA GLU A 467 7.29 -30.03 4.22
C GLU A 467 6.89 -30.83 5.46
N ARG A 468 7.79 -31.72 5.90
CA ARG A 468 7.58 -32.56 7.09
C ARG A 468 7.50 -31.67 8.34
N PRO A 469 6.45 -31.79 9.17
CA PRO A 469 6.39 -31.06 10.43
C PRO A 469 7.48 -31.56 11.38
N VAL A 470 8.02 -30.64 12.16
CA VAL A 470 8.93 -30.97 13.25
C VAL A 470 8.11 -30.99 14.53
N THR A 471 7.72 -32.19 14.97
CA THR A 471 6.79 -32.39 16.11
C THR A 471 7.20 -31.63 17.36
N ARG A 472 8.51 -31.51 17.60
CA ARG A 472 9.03 -30.80 18.75
C ARG A 472 8.45 -29.39 18.88
N TYR A 473 8.32 -28.67 17.77
CA TYR A 473 7.79 -27.31 17.76
C TYR A 473 6.30 -27.24 18.13
N VAL A 474 5.55 -28.34 17.98
CA VAL A 474 4.16 -28.44 18.44
C VAL A 474 4.13 -28.62 19.96
N LEU A 475 4.93 -29.54 20.50
CA LEU A 475 5.07 -29.78 21.94
C LEU A 475 5.46 -28.50 22.69
N ASP A 476 6.48 -27.85 22.15
CA ASP A 476 7.02 -26.57 22.60
C ASP A 476 5.90 -25.53 22.76
N SER A 477 5.06 -25.34 21.74
CA SER A 477 3.90 -24.44 21.80
C SER A 477 2.85 -24.86 22.84
N ILE A 478 2.61 -26.16 23.03
CA ILE A 478 1.65 -26.66 24.02
C ILE A 478 2.12 -26.35 25.44
N TYR A 479 3.39 -26.58 25.75
CA TYR A 479 3.97 -26.25 27.05
C TYR A 479 3.86 -24.76 27.38
N LEU A 480 4.12 -23.90 26.40
CA LEU A 480 4.00 -22.46 26.56
C LEU A 480 2.58 -22.06 26.91
N VAL A 481 1.60 -22.60 26.18
CA VAL A 481 0.17 -22.39 26.46
C VAL A 481 -0.19 -22.88 27.86
N ALA A 482 0.15 -24.11 28.24
CA ALA A 482 -0.14 -24.65 29.56
C ALA A 482 0.48 -23.81 30.70
N TYR A 483 1.67 -23.24 30.48
CA TYR A 483 2.32 -22.36 31.45
C TYR A 483 1.64 -20.99 31.59
N VAL A 484 1.17 -20.37 30.48
CA VAL A 484 0.37 -19.12 30.54
C VAL A 484 -0.83 -19.27 31.47
N TYR A 485 -1.49 -20.42 31.35
CA TYR A 485 -2.69 -20.74 32.11
C TYR A 485 -2.36 -21.35 33.49
N GLY A 486 -1.09 -21.33 33.91
CA GLY A 486 -0.62 -21.84 35.18
C GLY A 486 -0.30 -23.33 35.16
N ASN A 487 -1.20 -24.17 34.63
CA ASN A 487 -0.96 -25.60 34.41
C ASN A 487 -1.93 -26.21 33.38
N THR A 488 -1.77 -27.50 33.10
CA THR A 488 -2.63 -28.23 32.15
C THR A 488 -4.08 -28.42 32.64
N GLN A 489 -4.34 -28.40 33.96
CA GLN A 489 -5.69 -28.52 34.51
C GLN A 489 -6.49 -27.22 34.35
N GLU A 490 -5.86 -26.07 34.56
CA GLU A 490 -6.47 -24.77 34.28
C GLU A 490 -6.74 -24.60 32.78
N LEU A 491 -5.78 -24.98 31.93
CA LEU A 491 -6.00 -25.05 30.48
C LEU A 491 -7.23 -25.90 30.11
N THR A 492 -7.41 -27.04 30.79
CA THR A 492 -8.59 -27.90 30.63
C THR A 492 -9.89 -27.19 31.02
N LYS A 493 -9.91 -26.41 32.11
CA LYS A 493 -11.09 -25.64 32.54
C LYS A 493 -11.48 -24.61 31.50
N PHE A 494 -10.53 -23.81 31.00
CA PHE A 494 -10.79 -22.81 29.96
C PHE A 494 -11.36 -23.44 28.67
N GLN A 495 -10.82 -24.58 28.25
CA GLN A 495 -11.38 -25.31 27.11
C GLN A 495 -12.78 -25.87 27.36
N ALA A 496 -13.05 -26.36 28.57
CA ALA A 496 -14.37 -26.86 28.94
C ALA A 496 -15.42 -25.74 28.95
N GLU A 497 -15.07 -24.56 29.47
CA GLU A 497 -15.91 -23.37 29.44
C GLU A 497 -16.21 -22.93 28.00
N TYR A 498 -15.18 -22.85 27.15
CA TYR A 498 -15.35 -22.54 25.73
C TYR A 498 -16.28 -23.53 25.03
N ARG A 499 -16.11 -24.85 25.23
CA ARG A 499 -16.98 -25.87 24.63
C ARG A 499 -18.43 -25.78 25.12
N LYS A 500 -18.63 -25.39 26.38
CA LYS A 500 -19.98 -25.16 26.94
C LYS A 500 -20.67 -23.96 26.29
N GLU A 501 -19.92 -22.91 25.96
CA GLU A 501 -20.45 -21.70 25.34
C GLU A 501 -20.63 -21.83 23.82
N ALA A 502 -19.64 -22.37 23.12
CA ALA A 502 -19.61 -22.48 21.67
C ALA A 502 -20.38 -23.70 21.14
N GLY A 503 -20.68 -24.68 22.00
CA GLY A 503 -21.24 -25.97 21.60
C GLY A 503 -20.17 -26.96 21.14
N GLU A 504 -20.48 -28.25 21.25
CA GLU A 504 -19.64 -29.34 20.76
C GLU A 504 -19.96 -29.60 19.28
N ASP A 505 -19.65 -28.63 18.41
CA ASP A 505 -20.11 -28.65 17.02
C ASP A 505 -19.37 -29.68 16.14
N ASN A 506 -20.18 -30.56 15.53
CA ASN A 506 -19.96 -31.45 14.38
C ASN A 506 -18.51 -31.72 13.95
N ARG A 507 -17.95 -32.85 14.40
CA ARG A 507 -16.71 -33.44 13.85
C ARG A 507 -16.90 -33.76 12.37
N HIS A 508 -15.93 -33.39 11.54
CA HIS A 508 -15.92 -33.74 10.13
C HIS A 508 -15.83 -35.27 9.93
N PRO A 509 -16.39 -35.87 8.85
CA PRO A 509 -16.29 -37.32 8.60
C PRO A 509 -14.85 -37.86 8.51
N ASP A 510 -13.91 -37.03 8.07
CA ASP A 510 -12.47 -37.35 8.00
C ASP A 510 -11.73 -37.12 9.33
N CYS A 511 -12.45 -36.91 10.44
CA CYS A 511 -11.86 -36.71 11.75
C CYS A 511 -11.22 -38.00 12.26
N VAL A 512 -10.02 -37.89 12.84
CA VAL A 512 -9.22 -39.02 13.32
C VAL A 512 -8.85 -38.83 14.78
N MET A 513 -9.12 -39.82 15.63
CA MET A 513 -8.87 -39.75 17.08
C MET A 513 -7.72 -40.65 17.55
N SER A 514 -7.12 -41.42 16.64
CA SER A 514 -6.12 -42.44 16.93
C SER A 514 -5.07 -42.51 15.81
N LEU A 515 -4.00 -43.28 16.05
CA LEU A 515 -3.00 -43.55 15.03
C LEU A 515 -3.64 -44.15 13.76
N ILE A 516 -3.25 -43.61 12.60
CA ILE A 516 -3.73 -44.04 11.29
C ILE A 516 -2.94 -45.28 10.87
N THR A 517 -3.64 -46.35 10.47
CA THR A 517 -2.97 -47.50 9.86
C THR A 517 -2.51 -47.14 8.45
N LEU A 518 -1.19 -47.10 8.23
CA LEU A 518 -0.62 -46.82 6.91
C LEU A 518 -0.87 -48.02 5.99
N SER A 519 -1.68 -47.86 4.94
CA SER A 519 -1.89 -48.91 3.94
C SER A 519 -0.63 -49.11 3.07
N GLU A 520 -0.41 -50.34 2.59
CA GLU A 520 0.66 -50.64 1.63
C GLU A 520 0.42 -49.87 0.33
N ASP A 521 1.48 -49.24 -0.19
CA ASP A 521 1.39 -48.39 -1.39
C ASP A 521 1.17 -49.26 -2.64
N PRO A 522 0.03 -49.14 -3.36
CA PRO A 522 -0.23 -49.93 -4.57
C PRO A 522 0.78 -49.68 -5.71
N ARG A 523 1.64 -48.67 -5.58
CA ARG A 523 2.56 -48.21 -6.64
C ARG A 523 3.85 -49.02 -6.77
N MET A 524 4.22 -49.84 -5.78
CA MET A 524 5.48 -50.60 -5.80
C MET A 524 5.44 -51.86 -6.70
N SER A 525 4.26 -52.41 -7.01
CA SER A 525 4.13 -53.59 -7.89
C SER A 525 4.17 -53.27 -9.40
N GLY A 526 4.03 -52.00 -9.78
CA GLY A 526 3.95 -51.57 -11.18
C GLY A 526 5.29 -51.32 -11.88
N GLN A 527 6.40 -51.21 -11.14
CA GLN A 527 7.70 -50.83 -11.71
C GLN A 527 8.27 -51.89 -12.65
N LYS A 528 8.09 -53.18 -12.33
CA LYS A 528 8.57 -54.31 -13.15
C LYS A 528 7.83 -54.47 -14.48
N LYS A 529 6.57 -54.04 -14.57
CA LYS A 529 5.74 -54.09 -15.80
C LYS A 529 6.04 -52.94 -16.76
N ARG A 530 6.66 -51.87 -16.24
CA ARG A 530 6.94 -50.62 -16.98
C ARG A 530 8.18 -50.71 -17.86
N GLU A 531 9.15 -51.53 -17.49
CA GLU A 531 10.38 -51.75 -18.28
C GLU A 531 10.09 -52.54 -19.58
N GLU A 532 9.25 -53.59 -19.53
CA GLU A 532 8.82 -54.32 -20.74
C GLU A 532 7.92 -53.50 -21.69
N THR A 533 7.19 -52.50 -21.17
CA THR A 533 6.33 -51.62 -22.00
C THR A 533 7.14 -50.49 -22.66
N LEU A 534 8.30 -50.12 -22.10
CA LEU A 534 9.13 -49.02 -22.62
C LEU A 534 9.87 -49.37 -23.91
N GLU A 535 10.25 -50.65 -24.13
CA GLU A 535 10.93 -51.11 -25.34
C GLU A 535 10.00 -51.17 -26.57
N LEU A 536 8.69 -51.39 -26.38
CA LEU A 536 7.70 -51.45 -27.47
C LEU A 536 7.26 -50.07 -28.01
N LEU A 537 7.66 -48.97 -27.36
CA LEU A 537 7.16 -47.62 -27.65
C LEU A 537 8.23 -46.65 -28.17
N SER A 538 9.50 -47.08 -28.31
CA SER A 538 10.61 -46.15 -28.62
C SER A 538 10.42 -45.39 -29.94
N ASP A 539 9.81 -46.02 -30.94
CA ASP A 539 9.64 -45.42 -32.28
C ASP A 539 8.24 -44.85 -32.53
N GLN A 540 7.35 -44.89 -31.52
CA GLN A 540 5.99 -44.39 -31.68
C GLN A 540 5.97 -42.86 -31.75
N GLU A 541 5.25 -42.32 -32.74
CA GLU A 541 4.95 -40.89 -32.84
C GLU A 541 3.91 -40.46 -31.80
N MET A 542 4.28 -39.45 -31.04
CA MET A 542 3.50 -38.87 -29.96
C MET A 542 3.20 -37.41 -30.27
N TYR A 543 1.99 -36.95 -29.93
CA TYR A 543 1.58 -35.56 -30.03
C TYR A 543 1.73 -34.87 -28.68
N CYS A 544 2.51 -33.79 -28.64
CA CYS A 544 2.82 -33.00 -27.45
C CYS A 544 1.67 -32.08 -27.04
N LYS A 545 1.29 -32.21 -25.78
CA LYS A 545 0.16 -31.55 -25.14
C LYS A 545 0.45 -30.11 -24.73
N HIS A 546 1.71 -29.71 -24.62
CA HIS A 546 2.05 -28.38 -24.13
C HIS A 546 1.77 -27.29 -25.17
N TRP A 547 1.39 -26.10 -24.68
CA TRP A 547 1.22 -24.90 -25.50
C TRP A 547 2.57 -24.30 -25.87
N GLY A 548 2.72 -23.80 -27.10
CA GLY A 548 3.99 -23.24 -27.56
C GLY A 548 5.09 -24.26 -27.92
N CYS A 549 4.78 -25.57 -27.86
CA CYS A 549 5.69 -26.62 -28.31
C CYS A 549 5.88 -26.58 -29.82
N GLN A 550 7.09 -26.19 -30.26
CA GLN A 550 7.44 -26.10 -31.68
C GLN A 550 7.53 -27.48 -32.37
N SER A 551 7.90 -28.51 -31.61
CA SER A 551 7.93 -29.91 -32.09
C SER A 551 6.69 -30.64 -31.58
N LYS A 552 5.53 -30.33 -32.18
CA LYS A 552 4.23 -30.88 -31.77
C LYS A 552 4.19 -32.39 -31.87
N ILE A 553 4.73 -32.96 -32.95
CA ILE A 553 4.90 -34.41 -33.08
C ILE A 553 6.33 -34.75 -32.71
N TYR A 554 6.52 -35.76 -31.87
CA TYR A 554 7.83 -36.22 -31.41
C TYR A 554 7.88 -37.74 -31.30
N THR A 555 9.06 -38.33 -31.50
CA THR A 555 9.29 -39.77 -31.29
C THR A 555 9.56 -40.03 -29.81
N TYR A 556 8.82 -40.96 -29.19
CA TYR A 556 8.91 -41.19 -27.74
C TYR A 556 10.33 -41.51 -27.24
N GLY A 557 11.09 -42.32 -27.97
CA GLY A 557 12.48 -42.68 -27.65
C GLY A 557 13.49 -41.53 -27.77
N LYS A 558 13.11 -40.43 -28.44
CA LYS A 558 13.94 -39.20 -28.54
C LYS A 558 13.54 -38.15 -27.51
N ASN A 559 12.62 -38.45 -26.59
CA ASN A 559 12.12 -37.50 -25.60
C ASN A 559 13.09 -37.36 -24.41
N HIS A 560 13.82 -36.25 -24.37
CA HIS A 560 14.73 -35.92 -23.27
C HIS A 560 14.30 -34.63 -22.54
N LYS A 561 14.91 -34.34 -21.38
CA LYS A 561 14.56 -33.20 -20.49
C LYS A 561 14.59 -31.82 -21.17
N ARG A 562 15.22 -31.69 -22.34
CA ARG A 562 15.28 -30.46 -23.14
C ARG A 562 14.59 -30.51 -24.50
N ALA A 563 13.78 -31.53 -24.77
CA ALA A 563 13.22 -31.77 -26.09
C ALA A 563 12.04 -30.82 -26.38
N CYS A 564 11.27 -30.47 -25.36
CA CYS A 564 10.12 -29.58 -25.48
C CYS A 564 10.45 -28.16 -25.01
N ARG A 565 10.11 -27.15 -25.81
CA ARG A 565 10.03 -25.74 -25.39
C ARG A 565 8.56 -25.33 -25.35
N TYR A 566 8.04 -24.97 -24.20
CA TYR A 566 6.61 -24.71 -24.02
C TYR A 566 6.31 -23.62 -23.01
N HIS A 567 5.07 -23.11 -23.03
CA HIS A 567 4.53 -22.20 -22.04
C HIS A 567 3.79 -22.98 -20.96
N PRO A 568 4.27 -22.97 -19.69
CA PRO A 568 3.55 -23.59 -18.58
C PRO A 568 2.38 -22.74 -18.08
N GLY A 569 2.33 -21.47 -18.47
CA GLY A 569 1.26 -20.53 -18.11
C GLY A 569 0.09 -20.56 -19.09
N ARG A 570 -1.01 -19.92 -18.70
CA ARG A 570 -2.15 -19.61 -19.59
C ARG A 570 -1.92 -18.31 -20.35
N TRP A 571 -2.57 -18.15 -21.51
CA TRP A 571 -2.74 -16.86 -22.17
C TRP A 571 -3.78 -16.03 -21.43
N GLU A 572 -3.50 -14.75 -21.20
CA GLU A 572 -4.45 -13.78 -20.64
C GLU A 572 -4.82 -12.74 -21.70
N PHE A 573 -6.13 -12.50 -21.87
CA PHE A 573 -6.69 -11.52 -22.82
C PHE A 573 -6.57 -10.05 -22.38
N GLY A 574 -5.66 -9.74 -21.46
CA GLY A 574 -5.59 -8.41 -20.87
C GLY A 574 -6.80 -8.07 -20.00
N SER A 575 -6.82 -6.84 -19.45
CA SER A 575 -7.98 -6.32 -18.73
C SER A 575 -8.88 -5.51 -19.67
N ILE A 576 -10.20 -5.55 -19.45
CA ILE A 576 -11.17 -4.69 -20.15
C ILE A 576 -10.84 -3.19 -20.02
N HIS A 577 -10.21 -2.79 -18.93
CA HIS A 577 -9.82 -1.40 -18.66
C HIS A 577 -8.43 -1.03 -19.23
N GLY A 578 -7.76 -1.92 -19.95
CA GLY A 578 -6.42 -1.70 -20.49
C GLY A 578 -5.31 -1.54 -19.43
N LEU A 579 -5.47 -2.12 -18.24
CA LEU A 579 -4.51 -2.13 -17.12
C LEU A 579 -3.35 -3.12 -17.31
N TRP A 580 -3.50 -4.16 -18.13
CA TRP A 580 -2.40 -5.04 -18.55
C TRP A 580 -2.63 -5.61 -19.96
N PRO A 581 -1.55 -5.90 -20.72
CA PRO A 581 -1.65 -6.35 -22.11
C PRO A 581 -2.03 -7.83 -22.20
N GLU A 582 -2.42 -8.27 -23.39
CA GLU A 582 -2.48 -9.69 -23.67
C GLU A 582 -1.08 -10.31 -23.59
N ASN A 583 -0.92 -11.37 -22.80
CA ASN A 583 0.36 -12.07 -22.69
C ASN A 583 0.24 -13.46 -22.10
N TRP A 584 1.31 -14.25 -22.27
CA TRP A 584 1.51 -15.49 -21.54
C TRP A 584 1.81 -15.19 -20.07
N THR A 585 1.03 -15.73 -19.15
CA THR A 585 1.25 -15.55 -17.69
C THR A 585 2.63 -16.01 -17.22
N CYS A 586 3.26 -16.96 -17.90
CA CYS A 586 4.55 -17.51 -17.52
C CYS A 586 5.75 -16.65 -17.89
N CYS A 587 5.72 -15.92 -19.00
CA CYS A 587 6.88 -15.14 -19.48
C CYS A 587 6.55 -13.72 -19.91
N ARG A 588 5.28 -13.34 -19.88
CA ARG A 588 4.76 -12.08 -20.42
C ARG A 588 5.06 -11.87 -21.92
N GLY A 589 5.37 -12.94 -22.64
CA GLY A 589 5.59 -12.90 -24.09
C GLY A 589 4.29 -12.71 -24.86
N GLU A 590 4.42 -12.24 -26.10
CA GLU A 590 3.34 -12.14 -27.09
C GLU A 590 2.80 -13.52 -27.48
N TRP A 591 1.64 -13.58 -28.16
CA TRP A 591 0.96 -14.83 -28.48
C TRP A 591 1.90 -15.77 -29.23
N THR A 592 2.54 -15.27 -30.28
CA THR A 592 3.49 -15.98 -31.14
C THR A 592 4.86 -16.27 -30.51
N SER A 593 5.09 -15.88 -29.24
CA SER A 593 6.39 -16.10 -28.58
C SER A 593 6.67 -17.59 -28.38
N PRO A 594 7.91 -18.07 -28.63
CA PRO A 594 8.28 -19.46 -28.38
C PRO A 594 8.13 -19.80 -26.89
N GLY A 595 7.87 -21.08 -26.61
CA GLY A 595 7.71 -21.57 -25.24
C GLY A 595 8.86 -21.17 -24.31
N CYS A 596 8.54 -20.58 -23.15
CA CYS A 596 9.54 -20.02 -22.24
C CYS A 596 10.21 -21.05 -21.32
N LYS A 597 9.67 -22.27 -21.23
CA LYS A 597 10.19 -23.34 -20.39
C LYS A 597 10.67 -24.51 -21.23
N VAL A 598 11.77 -25.12 -20.80
CA VAL A 598 12.36 -26.31 -21.43
C VAL A 598 12.04 -27.54 -20.57
N GLY A 599 11.57 -28.62 -21.19
CA GLY A 599 11.18 -29.86 -20.49
C GLY A 599 11.12 -31.09 -21.38
N PHE A 600 10.59 -32.19 -20.83
CA PHE A 600 10.17 -33.35 -21.62
C PHE A 600 8.87 -33.02 -22.35
N HIS A 601 8.68 -33.61 -23.53
CA HIS A 601 7.36 -33.64 -24.13
C HIS A 601 6.44 -34.49 -23.26
N GLU A 602 5.23 -33.99 -22.99
CA GLU A 602 4.13 -34.81 -22.48
C GLU A 602 3.13 -34.99 -23.62
N GLY A 603 2.86 -36.23 -24.03
CA GLY A 603 2.04 -36.47 -25.22
C GLY A 603 1.14 -37.69 -25.14
N VAL A 604 0.20 -37.79 -26.07
CA VAL A 604 -0.55 -39.02 -26.39
C VAL A 604 -0.05 -39.55 -27.73
N PRO A 605 -0.22 -40.84 -28.06
CA PRO A 605 0.10 -41.30 -29.40
C PRO A 605 -0.71 -40.51 -30.43
N ASN A 606 -0.06 -40.17 -31.55
CA ASN A 606 -0.63 -39.26 -32.55
C ASN A 606 -2.01 -39.75 -33.06
N SER A 607 -2.18 -41.07 -33.18
CA SER A 607 -3.44 -41.71 -33.59
C SER A 607 -4.62 -41.52 -32.62
N PHE A 608 -4.39 -41.10 -31.37
CA PHE A 608 -5.41 -40.90 -30.34
C PHE A 608 -5.69 -39.43 -30.03
N VAL A 609 -5.15 -38.50 -30.82
CA VAL A 609 -5.40 -37.08 -30.64
C VAL A 609 -6.86 -36.77 -30.97
N MET A 610 -7.54 -36.14 -30.03
CA MET A 610 -8.93 -35.68 -30.19
C MET A 610 -8.95 -34.16 -30.17
N HIS A 611 -9.41 -33.53 -31.25
CA HIS A 611 -9.59 -32.08 -31.33
C HIS A 611 -10.98 -31.66 -30.85
N LYS A 612 -11.14 -30.38 -30.51
CA LYS A 612 -12.42 -29.75 -30.17
C LYS A 612 -12.87 -28.86 -31.31
N CYS A 613 -14.09 -29.08 -31.79
CA CYS A 613 -14.67 -28.30 -32.87
C CYS A 613 -14.90 -26.84 -32.44
N ILE A 614 -14.42 -25.88 -33.24
CA ILE A 614 -14.55 -24.43 -33.00
C ILE A 614 -15.61 -23.75 -33.88
N ASN A 615 -16.40 -24.53 -34.63
CA ASN A 615 -17.52 -23.99 -35.40
C ASN A 615 -18.55 -23.38 -34.45
N ARG A 616 -19.03 -22.20 -34.85
CA ARG A 616 -19.82 -21.28 -34.03
C ARG A 616 -20.76 -20.45 -34.90
N GLY A 617 -21.83 -19.96 -34.28
CA GLY A 617 -22.73 -18.99 -34.90
C GLY A 617 -22.14 -17.58 -34.92
N GLU A 618 -22.88 -16.66 -35.54
CA GLU A 618 -22.63 -15.23 -35.54
C GLU A 618 -22.64 -14.65 -34.12
N ASN A 619 -21.89 -13.57 -33.90
CA ASN A 619 -21.91 -12.86 -32.63
C ASN A 619 -23.26 -12.17 -32.45
N ASN A 620 -23.87 -12.36 -31.28
CA ASN A 620 -25.08 -11.65 -30.91
C ASN A 620 -24.79 -10.14 -30.84
N PRO A 621 -25.61 -9.28 -31.46
CA PRO A 621 -25.38 -7.83 -31.47
C PRO A 621 -25.49 -7.19 -30.09
N VAL A 622 -26.18 -7.84 -29.15
CA VAL A 622 -26.33 -7.37 -27.76
C VAL A 622 -25.21 -7.89 -26.88
N SER A 623 -24.96 -9.21 -26.90
CA SER A 623 -23.94 -9.80 -26.02
C SER A 623 -22.51 -9.62 -26.55
N LEU A 624 -22.36 -9.38 -27.86
CA LEU A 624 -21.11 -9.40 -28.63
C LEU A 624 -20.38 -10.76 -28.63
N HIS A 625 -21.04 -11.82 -28.18
CA HIS A 625 -20.53 -13.19 -28.15
C HIS A 625 -21.43 -14.09 -29.00
N PRO A 626 -20.90 -15.20 -29.56
CA PRO A 626 -21.73 -16.19 -30.23
C PRO A 626 -22.56 -16.98 -29.21
N ASP A 627 -23.83 -17.24 -29.54
CA ASP A 627 -24.74 -18.01 -28.68
C ASP A 627 -24.68 -19.52 -28.95
N SER A 628 -24.10 -19.93 -30.08
CA SER A 628 -24.00 -21.35 -30.49
C SER A 628 -22.56 -21.76 -30.79
N PHE A 629 -22.18 -22.95 -30.32
CA PHE A 629 -20.93 -23.63 -30.62
C PHE A 629 -21.15 -25.13 -30.76
N CYS A 630 -20.48 -25.76 -31.72
CA CYS A 630 -20.48 -27.22 -31.83
C CYS A 630 -19.75 -27.88 -30.64
N GLY A 631 -18.48 -27.53 -30.42
CA GLY A 631 -17.67 -28.01 -29.30
C GLY A 631 -17.45 -29.53 -29.16
N ARG A 632 -17.90 -30.31 -30.14
CA ARG A 632 -17.77 -31.77 -30.19
C ARG A 632 -16.29 -32.17 -30.27
N SER A 633 -15.94 -33.27 -29.60
CA SER A 633 -14.61 -33.88 -29.77
C SER A 633 -14.60 -34.78 -31.00
N PHE A 634 -13.61 -34.63 -31.85
CA PHE A 634 -13.41 -35.45 -33.05
C PHE A 634 -11.93 -35.82 -33.21
N PRO A 635 -11.60 -37.02 -33.72
CA PRO A 635 -10.23 -37.41 -34.00
C PRO A 635 -9.61 -36.55 -35.10
N ASP A 636 -8.28 -36.43 -35.09
CA ASP A 636 -7.53 -35.77 -36.18
C ASP A 636 -7.80 -36.48 -37.53
N PRO A 637 -8.37 -35.77 -38.53
CA PRO A 637 -8.69 -36.35 -39.84
C PRO A 637 -7.47 -36.91 -40.57
N ASN A 638 -6.28 -36.34 -40.32
CA ASN A 638 -5.06 -36.67 -41.06
C ASN A 638 -4.37 -37.92 -40.51
N THR A 639 -4.55 -38.25 -39.23
CA THR A 639 -3.76 -39.28 -38.54
C THR A 639 -4.57 -40.50 -38.11
N CYS A 640 -5.90 -40.41 -37.98
CA CYS A 640 -6.71 -41.49 -37.39
C CYS A 640 -7.04 -42.67 -38.34
N GLY A 641 -6.72 -42.56 -39.63
CA GLY A 641 -6.94 -43.63 -40.62
C GLY A 641 -8.43 -43.98 -40.88
N LYS A 642 -8.72 -44.62 -42.02
CA LYS A 642 -10.11 -44.90 -42.49
C LYS A 642 -10.98 -45.76 -41.54
N LYS A 643 -10.44 -46.29 -40.43
CA LYS A 643 -11.13 -47.24 -39.52
C LYS A 643 -11.99 -46.58 -38.44
N ASN A 644 -11.77 -45.30 -38.13
CA ASN A 644 -12.60 -44.52 -37.21
C ASN A 644 -13.24 -43.37 -37.98
N LYS A 645 -14.35 -43.62 -38.70
CA LYS A 645 -15.21 -42.54 -39.20
C LYS A 645 -16.16 -42.13 -38.06
N PRO A 646 -15.88 -41.05 -37.30
CA PRO A 646 -16.85 -40.52 -36.35
C PRO A 646 -18.12 -40.12 -37.10
N ASN A 647 -19.27 -40.13 -36.40
CA ASN A 647 -20.52 -39.64 -36.96
C ASN A 647 -20.35 -38.16 -37.36
N ASN A 648 -20.48 -37.87 -38.65
CA ASN A 648 -19.56 -36.96 -39.36
C ASN A 648 -20.09 -35.54 -39.61
N SER A 649 -21.25 -35.15 -39.05
CA SER A 649 -21.78 -33.80 -39.21
C SER A 649 -21.53 -32.94 -37.97
N CYS A 650 -20.91 -31.78 -38.20
CA CYS A 650 -20.83 -30.72 -37.23
C CYS A 650 -22.17 -29.99 -37.19
N SER A 651 -22.94 -30.20 -36.12
CA SER A 651 -24.22 -29.53 -35.92
C SER A 651 -24.06 -28.33 -34.97
N TYR A 652 -24.45 -27.14 -35.43
CA TYR A 652 -24.53 -25.89 -34.65
C TYR A 652 -25.53 -24.92 -35.30
N HIS A 653 -25.90 -23.84 -34.61
CA HIS A 653 -26.70 -22.76 -35.20
C HIS A 653 -25.78 -21.67 -35.73
N SER A 654 -25.94 -21.27 -37.00
CA SER A 654 -25.14 -20.17 -37.59
C SER A 654 -25.55 -18.79 -37.10
N GLY A 655 -26.75 -18.63 -36.54
CA GLY A 655 -27.27 -17.37 -36.01
C GLY A 655 -27.03 -17.20 -34.51
N HIS A 656 -27.73 -16.23 -33.92
CA HIS A 656 -27.72 -15.90 -32.50
C HIS A 656 -29.14 -15.96 -31.91
N LEU A 657 -29.28 -15.85 -30.58
CA LEU A 657 -30.57 -15.87 -29.90
C LEU A 657 -31.20 -14.48 -29.86
N GLU A 658 -32.45 -14.40 -30.31
CA GLU A 658 -33.30 -13.21 -30.21
C GLU A 658 -34.44 -13.45 -29.21
N PHE A 659 -34.78 -12.43 -28.42
CA PHE A 659 -35.86 -12.49 -27.43
C PHE A 659 -37.09 -11.76 -27.96
N ASN A 660 -38.25 -12.41 -27.92
CA ASN A 660 -39.53 -11.77 -28.25
C ASN A 660 -40.09 -11.01 -27.02
N GLU A 661 -41.08 -10.14 -27.27
CA GLU A 661 -41.75 -9.34 -26.21
C GLU A 661 -42.42 -10.19 -25.12
N ARG A 662 -42.67 -11.49 -25.39
CA ARG A 662 -43.31 -12.43 -24.47
C ARG A 662 -42.31 -13.28 -23.66
N GLY A 663 -41.00 -13.00 -23.79
CA GLY A 663 -39.94 -13.72 -23.08
C GLY A 663 -39.56 -15.08 -23.68
N GLY A 664 -40.08 -15.42 -24.87
CA GLY A 664 -39.59 -16.55 -25.65
C GLY A 664 -38.30 -16.18 -26.39
N CYS A 665 -37.44 -17.17 -26.65
CA CYS A 665 -36.22 -16.99 -27.43
C CYS A 665 -36.22 -17.88 -28.67
N PHE A 666 -35.71 -17.36 -29.79
CA PHE A 666 -35.61 -18.08 -31.06
C PHE A 666 -34.25 -17.83 -31.72
N TRP A 667 -33.82 -18.78 -32.55
CA TRP A 667 -32.57 -18.66 -33.30
C TRP A 667 -32.75 -17.84 -34.58
N SER A 668 -31.93 -16.82 -34.79
CA SER A 668 -32.01 -15.98 -36.00
C SER A 668 -31.69 -16.73 -37.31
N CYS A 669 -31.01 -17.88 -37.25
CA CYS A 669 -30.73 -18.68 -38.47
C CYS A 669 -31.95 -19.41 -39.03
N CYS A 670 -32.85 -19.88 -38.16
CA CYS A 670 -33.88 -20.86 -38.55
C CYS A 670 -35.24 -20.64 -37.90
N ASN A 671 -35.39 -19.60 -37.08
CA ASN A 671 -36.59 -19.27 -36.31
C ASN A 671 -37.11 -20.41 -35.42
N ALA A 672 -36.26 -21.39 -35.10
CA ALA A 672 -36.62 -22.45 -34.16
C ALA A 672 -36.65 -21.85 -32.75
N GLU A 673 -37.72 -22.14 -32.00
CA GLU A 673 -37.81 -21.80 -30.58
C GLU A 673 -36.67 -22.50 -29.82
N ALA A 674 -35.90 -21.73 -29.07
CA ALA A 674 -34.85 -22.26 -28.22
C ALA A 674 -35.43 -22.63 -26.85
N ASP A 675 -35.11 -23.83 -26.37
CA ASP A 675 -35.50 -24.27 -25.03
C ASP A 675 -34.76 -23.42 -23.96
N PRO A 676 -35.47 -22.65 -23.12
CA PRO A 676 -34.85 -21.86 -22.05
C PRO A 676 -34.12 -22.73 -21.01
N MET A 677 -34.39 -24.04 -20.94
CA MET A 677 -33.68 -24.97 -20.06
C MET A 677 -32.42 -25.60 -20.69
N GLY A 678 -32.10 -25.26 -21.94
CA GLY A 678 -30.81 -25.58 -22.55
C GLY A 678 -30.59 -27.05 -22.87
N MET A 679 -31.65 -27.82 -23.14
CA MET A 679 -31.52 -29.06 -23.91
C MET A 679 -31.32 -28.70 -25.38
N GLU A 680 -30.18 -29.13 -25.93
CA GLU A 680 -29.70 -28.79 -27.27
C GLU A 680 -30.75 -29.17 -28.34
N SER A 681 -31.48 -28.18 -28.85
CA SER A 681 -32.10 -28.30 -30.18
C SER A 681 -30.96 -28.57 -31.17
N GLY A 682 -31.06 -29.64 -31.96
CA GLY A 682 -30.05 -29.94 -32.99
C GLY A 682 -29.79 -28.71 -33.85
N GLY A 683 -28.52 -28.37 -34.08
CA GLY A 683 -28.12 -27.18 -34.82
C GLY A 683 -28.70 -27.15 -36.24
N CYS A 684 -29.00 -25.95 -36.74
CA CYS A 684 -29.59 -25.70 -38.06
C CYS A 684 -28.62 -25.91 -39.24
N VAL A 685 -27.31 -26.02 -38.98
CA VAL A 685 -26.26 -26.17 -39.99
C VAL A 685 -25.51 -27.49 -39.76
N ASP A 686 -25.33 -28.25 -40.85
CA ASP A 686 -24.43 -29.40 -40.92
C ASP A 686 -23.17 -28.99 -41.71
N ASP A 687 -22.02 -28.94 -41.04
CA ASP A 687 -20.72 -28.57 -41.62
C ASP A 687 -19.61 -29.61 -41.31
N GLU A 688 -18.41 -29.42 -41.84
CA GLU A 688 -17.21 -30.16 -41.43
C GLU A 688 -16.63 -29.60 -40.12
N HIS A 689 -16.16 -30.47 -39.24
CA HIS A 689 -15.55 -30.04 -37.98
C HIS A 689 -14.23 -29.29 -38.21
N ARG A 690 -14.14 -28.05 -37.75
CA ARG A 690 -12.92 -27.23 -37.77
C ARG A 690 -12.24 -27.19 -36.41
N PHE A 691 -10.91 -27.09 -36.40
CA PHE A 691 -10.11 -26.83 -35.20
C PHE A 691 -9.01 -25.81 -35.51
N ALA A 692 -8.44 -25.20 -34.49
CA ALA A 692 -7.29 -24.32 -34.61
C ALA A 692 -6.14 -24.85 -33.75
N GLU A 693 -4.91 -24.53 -34.11
CA GLU A 693 -3.72 -24.87 -33.31
C GLU A 693 -2.85 -23.65 -33.10
N TYR A 694 -2.14 -23.60 -31.98
CA TYR A 694 -1.11 -22.60 -31.76
C TYR A 694 -0.05 -22.63 -32.88
N PRO A 695 0.34 -21.49 -33.49
CA PRO A 695 0.09 -20.11 -33.05
C PRO A 695 -1.08 -19.38 -33.73
N ASP A 696 -2.05 -20.09 -34.32
CA ASP A 696 -3.26 -19.47 -34.87
C ASP A 696 -3.99 -18.62 -33.81
N GLU A 697 -4.42 -17.42 -34.18
CA GLU A 697 -5.20 -16.53 -33.32
C GLU A 697 -6.53 -17.17 -32.88
N GLU A 698 -7.18 -17.98 -33.74
CA GLU A 698 -8.42 -18.68 -33.37
C GLU A 698 -8.20 -19.73 -32.25
N ALA A 699 -6.97 -20.21 -32.05
CA ALA A 699 -6.67 -21.10 -30.94
C ALA A 699 -6.74 -20.40 -29.57
N LYS A 700 -6.83 -19.06 -29.52
CA LYS A 700 -7.15 -18.34 -28.29
C LYS A 700 -8.53 -18.72 -27.73
N ILE A 701 -9.47 -19.20 -28.55
CA ILE A 701 -10.81 -19.64 -28.11
C ILE A 701 -10.72 -20.73 -27.03
N TYR A 702 -9.65 -21.53 -27.01
CA TYR A 702 -9.44 -22.57 -25.99
C TYR A 702 -9.09 -22.03 -24.60
N PHE A 703 -8.78 -20.73 -24.46
CA PHE A 703 -8.39 -20.07 -23.21
C PHE A 703 -9.59 -19.42 -22.50
N ILE A 704 -10.59 -20.22 -22.14
CA ILE A 704 -11.74 -19.75 -21.35
C ILE A 704 -11.34 -19.39 -19.89
N THR A 705 -12.19 -18.66 -19.17
CA THR A 705 -11.95 -18.17 -17.79
C THR A 705 -11.60 -19.26 -16.76
N LYS A 706 -11.98 -20.52 -17.01
CA LYS A 706 -11.51 -21.71 -16.28
C LYS A 706 -10.47 -22.46 -17.13
N SER A 707 -9.25 -22.63 -16.65
CA SER A 707 -8.16 -23.24 -17.44
C SER A 707 -8.54 -24.60 -18.05
N VAL A 708 -8.80 -24.65 -19.35
CA VAL A 708 -8.94 -25.90 -20.09
C VAL A 708 -7.53 -26.31 -20.53
N THR A 709 -7.10 -27.49 -20.09
CA THR A 709 -5.93 -28.16 -20.69
C THR A 709 -6.14 -28.30 -22.19
N ASN A 710 -5.05 -28.22 -22.98
CA ASN A 710 -5.06 -28.36 -24.43
C ASN A 710 -6.15 -29.35 -24.92
N PRO A 711 -7.03 -28.94 -25.86
CA PRO A 711 -8.18 -29.73 -26.32
C PRO A 711 -7.84 -31.16 -26.81
N GLY A 712 -6.58 -31.43 -27.15
CA GLY A 712 -6.01 -32.74 -27.50
C GLY A 712 -6.06 -33.85 -26.43
N ILE A 713 -6.79 -33.68 -25.31
CA ILE A 713 -6.75 -34.57 -24.15
C ILE A 713 -8.12 -34.71 -23.52
N GLN A 714 -8.55 -35.95 -23.27
CA GLN A 714 -9.71 -36.19 -22.40
C GLN A 714 -9.36 -35.90 -20.93
N PRO A 715 -10.08 -34.99 -20.24
CA PRO A 715 -9.96 -34.87 -18.79
C PRO A 715 -10.64 -36.09 -18.13
N ASN A 716 -9.96 -36.70 -17.17
CA ASN A 716 -10.53 -37.78 -16.36
C ASN A 716 -11.78 -37.32 -15.59
N ARG A 717 -12.79 -38.20 -15.60
CA ARG A 717 -14.14 -38.07 -15.03
C ARG A 717 -14.11 -37.97 -13.51
N THR A 718 -14.74 -36.93 -12.93
CA THR A 718 -15.46 -37.04 -11.63
C THR A 718 -16.26 -35.79 -11.22
N SER A 719 -16.21 -34.66 -11.94
CA SER A 719 -17.19 -33.58 -11.75
C SER A 719 -17.93 -33.27 -13.05
N LYS A 720 -19.22 -32.93 -12.98
CA LYS A 720 -20.03 -32.44 -14.13
C LYS A 720 -19.41 -31.12 -14.62
N LYS A 721 -18.31 -31.19 -15.38
CA LYS A 721 -17.69 -30.04 -16.04
C LYS A 721 -18.66 -29.53 -17.10
N GLU A 722 -18.86 -28.22 -17.13
CA GLU A 722 -19.52 -27.54 -18.25
C GLU A 722 -18.87 -27.98 -19.56
N THR A 723 -19.70 -28.26 -20.58
CA THR A 723 -19.21 -28.66 -21.90
C THR A 723 -18.43 -27.52 -22.55
N PHE A 724 -17.46 -27.85 -23.40
CA PHE A 724 -16.67 -26.83 -24.10
C PHE A 724 -17.57 -25.88 -24.91
N SER A 725 -18.64 -26.39 -25.53
CA SER A 725 -19.66 -25.59 -26.23
C SER A 725 -20.22 -24.48 -25.36
N LYS A 726 -20.61 -24.78 -24.11
CA LYS A 726 -21.14 -23.78 -23.16
C LYS A 726 -20.10 -22.80 -22.65
N THR A 727 -18.86 -23.23 -22.48
CA THR A 727 -17.81 -22.33 -21.98
C THR A 727 -17.22 -21.43 -23.06
N ALA A 728 -17.19 -21.89 -24.32
CA ALA A 728 -16.60 -21.17 -25.44
C ALA A 728 -17.41 -19.92 -25.82
N THR A 729 -18.73 -19.92 -25.63
CA THR A 729 -19.59 -18.73 -25.78
C THR A 729 -19.14 -17.59 -24.87
N SER A 730 -18.60 -17.89 -23.69
CA SER A 730 -18.08 -16.91 -22.73
C SER A 730 -16.59 -16.55 -22.90
N SER A 731 -15.96 -16.99 -24.00
CA SER A 731 -14.54 -16.73 -24.23
C SER A 731 -14.27 -15.24 -24.44
N ARG A 732 -13.26 -14.71 -23.74
CA ARG A 732 -12.84 -13.30 -23.88
C ARG A 732 -12.23 -12.97 -25.24
N PHE A 733 -11.95 -13.99 -26.06
CA PHE A 733 -11.53 -13.82 -27.45
C PHE A 733 -12.51 -12.96 -28.26
N PHE A 734 -13.82 -13.01 -27.96
CA PHE A 734 -14.84 -12.26 -28.69
C PHE A 734 -15.04 -10.82 -28.21
N ASN A 735 -14.34 -10.39 -27.16
CA ASN A 735 -14.51 -9.04 -26.63
C ASN A 735 -13.77 -8.01 -27.49
N THR A 736 -14.52 -7.21 -28.25
CA THR A 736 -13.97 -6.19 -29.17
C THR A 736 -13.44 -4.94 -28.44
N GLU A 737 -13.72 -4.76 -27.15
CA GLU A 737 -13.37 -3.55 -26.38
C GLU A 737 -12.06 -3.64 -25.58
N ILE A 738 -11.18 -4.60 -25.87
CA ILE A 738 -9.89 -4.68 -25.16
C ILE A 738 -9.05 -3.45 -25.55
N LYS A 739 -9.05 -2.44 -24.67
CA LYS A 739 -8.19 -1.25 -24.85
C LYS A 739 -6.73 -1.70 -24.83
N PRO A 740 -5.91 -1.33 -25.83
CA PRO A 740 -4.51 -1.70 -25.86
C PRO A 740 -3.82 -1.10 -24.62
N TYR A 741 -3.15 -1.96 -23.86
CA TYR A 741 -2.34 -1.53 -22.72
C TYR A 741 -1.18 -0.67 -23.23
N ILE A 742 -1.19 0.61 -22.85
CA ILE A 742 -0.06 1.50 -23.09
C ILE A 742 0.87 1.38 -21.89
N ASN A 743 2.04 0.77 -22.10
CA ASN A 743 3.06 0.61 -21.08
C ASN A 743 3.34 1.99 -20.40
N PRO A 744 3.16 2.13 -19.07
CA PRO A 744 3.40 3.38 -18.35
C PRO A 744 4.79 3.95 -18.60
N TYR A 745 5.80 3.09 -18.81
CA TYR A 745 7.16 3.49 -19.15
C TYR A 745 7.25 4.09 -20.55
N GLN A 746 6.61 3.49 -21.57
CA GLN A 746 6.56 4.08 -22.91
C GLN A 746 5.75 5.38 -22.91
N LYS A 747 4.65 5.44 -22.15
CA LYS A 747 3.88 6.68 -21.96
C LYS A 747 4.73 7.78 -21.32
N LYS A 748 5.56 7.43 -20.33
CA LYS A 748 6.51 8.34 -19.70
C LYS A 748 7.59 8.79 -20.68
N LYS A 749 8.22 7.88 -21.40
CA LYS A 749 9.25 8.19 -22.41
C LYS A 749 8.71 9.06 -23.55
N ASN A 750 7.50 8.78 -24.02
CA ASN A 750 6.82 9.59 -25.03
C ASN A 750 6.44 10.96 -24.48
N LYS A 751 6.09 11.06 -23.19
CA LYS A 751 5.87 12.36 -22.53
C LYS A 751 7.17 13.15 -22.45
N GLU A 752 8.24 12.53 -21.97
CA GLU A 752 9.58 13.13 -21.87
C GLU A 752 10.11 13.61 -23.24
N ALA A 753 9.86 12.86 -24.32
CA ALA A 753 10.23 13.28 -25.67
C ALA A 753 9.52 14.55 -26.13
N LEU A 754 8.32 14.83 -25.59
CA LEU A 754 7.49 15.99 -25.93
C LEU A 754 7.60 17.14 -24.92
N ASP A 755 8.51 17.03 -23.94
CA ASP A 755 8.65 18.05 -22.88
C ASP A 755 9.30 19.34 -23.42
N ASN A 756 10.12 19.23 -24.47
CA ASN A 756 10.80 20.37 -25.12
C ASN A 756 9.98 21.03 -26.24
N GLU A 757 8.84 20.44 -26.64
CA GLU A 757 8.01 21.00 -27.70
C GLU A 757 7.13 22.15 -27.18
N ALA A 758 6.90 23.15 -28.03
CA ALA A 758 6.09 24.32 -27.69
C ALA A 758 4.60 23.95 -27.55
N ARG A 759 3.97 24.49 -26.52
CA ARG A 759 2.55 24.31 -26.17
C ARG A 759 1.86 25.65 -26.03
N TYR A 760 0.59 25.73 -26.44
CA TYR A 760 -0.24 26.90 -26.13
C TYR A 760 -0.80 26.77 -24.72
N CYS A 761 -0.68 27.82 -23.90
CA CYS A 761 -1.39 27.85 -22.63
C CYS A 761 -2.90 28.04 -22.86
N LEU A 762 -3.71 27.17 -22.29
CA LEU A 762 -5.17 27.24 -22.28
C LEU A 762 -5.71 27.88 -21.00
N ASN A 763 -4.85 28.19 -20.01
CA ASN A 763 -5.30 28.92 -18.84
C ASN A 763 -5.85 30.28 -19.25
N SER A 764 -6.97 30.68 -18.65
CA SER A 764 -7.62 31.97 -18.88
C SER A 764 -6.60 33.11 -18.79
N THR A 765 -6.58 34.00 -19.77
CA THR A 765 -5.71 35.20 -19.82
C THR A 765 -4.20 34.93 -19.92
N CYS A 766 -3.80 33.67 -20.15
CA CYS A 766 -2.41 33.34 -20.45
C CYS A 766 -2.23 33.12 -21.96
N GLU A 767 -1.46 34.01 -22.59
CA GLU A 767 -1.19 34.00 -24.04
C GLU A 767 0.17 33.43 -24.40
N LYS A 768 0.89 32.92 -23.40
CA LYS A 768 2.24 32.43 -23.62
C LYS A 768 2.22 31.05 -24.25
N THR A 769 3.08 30.86 -25.24
CA THR A 769 3.58 29.54 -25.56
C THR A 769 4.61 29.13 -24.50
N TYR A 770 4.63 27.85 -24.15
CA TYR A 770 5.52 27.33 -23.12
C TYR A 770 6.06 25.94 -23.50
N LYS A 771 7.20 25.57 -22.94
CA LYS A 771 7.72 24.19 -22.97
C LYS A 771 7.47 23.56 -21.61
N GLU A 772 7.26 22.25 -21.55
CA GLU A 772 7.00 21.58 -20.28
C GLU A 772 8.25 21.62 -19.36
N THR A 773 9.45 21.69 -19.95
CA THR A 773 10.70 21.91 -19.22
C THR A 773 10.74 23.24 -18.45
N ASP A 774 10.05 24.26 -18.96
CA ASP A 774 10.05 25.61 -18.39
C ASP A 774 8.78 25.84 -17.52
N ASN A 775 7.90 24.83 -17.43
CA ASN A 775 6.57 24.92 -16.83
C ASN A 775 6.57 24.63 -15.31
N HIS A 776 7.09 25.57 -14.53
CA HIS A 776 7.04 25.49 -13.07
C HIS A 776 5.70 25.97 -12.48
N ASP A 777 5.44 25.70 -11.20
CA ASP A 777 4.17 25.94 -10.49
C ASP A 777 3.70 27.41 -10.43
N ARG A 778 4.50 28.35 -10.95
CA ARG A 778 4.20 29.79 -10.97
C ARG A 778 4.47 30.45 -12.33
N ALA A 779 4.71 29.67 -13.38
CA ALA A 779 5.12 30.15 -14.69
C ALA A 779 3.98 30.91 -15.41
N CYS A 780 2.75 30.47 -15.19
CA CYS A 780 1.55 31.03 -15.78
C CYS A 780 0.88 32.03 -14.83
N GLN A 781 0.72 33.28 -15.26
CA GLN A 781 -0.16 34.23 -14.61
C GLN A 781 -1.52 34.18 -15.32
N CYS A 782 -2.54 33.65 -14.64
CA CYS A 782 -3.88 33.45 -15.21
C CYS A 782 -4.97 33.72 -14.18
N HIS A 783 -6.20 33.86 -14.65
CA HIS A 783 -7.38 33.80 -13.78
C HIS A 783 -7.85 32.35 -13.63
N THR A 784 -7.80 31.78 -12.42
CA THR A 784 -8.29 30.40 -12.21
C THR A 784 -9.82 30.33 -12.12
N GLY A 785 -10.48 31.47 -11.99
CA GLY A 785 -11.94 31.57 -12.00
C GLY A 785 -12.48 31.56 -13.42
N TYR A 786 -13.77 31.27 -13.58
CA TYR A 786 -14.47 31.63 -14.79
C TYR A 786 -14.85 33.11 -14.75
N TRP A 787 -15.03 33.70 -15.92
CA TRP A 787 -15.59 35.04 -16.03
C TRP A 787 -17.07 34.96 -15.66
N ASP A 788 -17.44 35.60 -14.56
CA ASP A 788 -18.82 35.67 -14.09
C ASP A 788 -19.48 36.88 -14.72
N PHE A 789 -20.65 36.68 -15.33
CA PHE A 789 -21.37 37.74 -16.03
C PHE A 789 -22.21 38.60 -15.08
N GLY A 790 -22.10 38.36 -13.76
CA GLY A 790 -22.85 39.04 -12.73
C GLY A 790 -24.25 38.44 -12.55
N HIS A 791 -24.87 38.73 -11.41
CA HIS A 791 -26.25 38.38 -11.13
C HIS A 791 -27.07 39.67 -11.05
N SER A 792 -28.11 39.81 -11.87
CA SER A 792 -29.05 40.93 -11.73
C SER A 792 -29.80 40.80 -10.42
N GLY A 793 -29.84 41.89 -9.65
CA GLY A 793 -30.49 41.94 -8.35
C GLY A 793 -32.00 42.07 -8.38
N ILE A 794 -32.57 41.73 -7.22
CA ILE A 794 -33.95 41.95 -6.83
C ILE A 794 -34.22 43.46 -6.81
N LEU A 795 -35.36 43.87 -7.37
CA LEU A 795 -35.89 45.24 -7.28
C LEU A 795 -35.99 45.65 -5.80
N LYS A 796 -35.23 46.66 -5.38
CA LYS A 796 -35.44 47.33 -4.09
C LYS A 796 -36.07 48.70 -4.36
N GLY A 797 -37.36 48.72 -4.69
CA GLY A 797 -38.10 49.93 -5.10
C GLY A 797 -38.20 50.12 -6.61
N GLN A 798 -38.22 51.38 -7.09
CA GLN A 798 -38.29 51.74 -8.52
C GLN A 798 -36.92 51.66 -9.24
N ASP A 799 -35.81 51.52 -8.51
CA ASP A 799 -34.47 51.45 -9.09
C ASP A 799 -33.99 49.99 -9.23
N THR A 800 -33.52 49.65 -10.44
CA THR A 800 -32.80 48.40 -10.68
C THR A 800 -31.37 48.54 -10.18
N ILE A 801 -31.10 48.04 -8.97
CA ILE A 801 -29.74 47.90 -8.47
C ILE A 801 -29.12 46.67 -9.13
N VAL A 802 -28.18 46.87 -10.05
CA VAL A 802 -27.26 45.81 -10.50
C VAL A 802 -26.48 45.38 -9.26
N LEU A 803 -26.73 44.17 -8.75
CA LEU A 803 -26.10 43.74 -7.50
C LEU A 803 -24.57 43.61 -7.68
N TRP A 804 -24.08 43.16 -8.85
CA TRP A 804 -22.64 43.03 -9.16
C TRP A 804 -22.37 43.11 -10.68
N GLU A 805 -21.34 43.86 -11.09
CA GLU A 805 -20.85 43.95 -12.49
C GLU A 805 -20.17 42.65 -12.94
N PRO A 806 -20.06 42.38 -14.26
CA PRO A 806 -19.27 41.26 -14.77
C PRO A 806 -17.81 41.32 -14.29
N HIS A 807 -17.30 40.22 -13.74
CA HIS A 807 -15.98 40.17 -13.12
C HIS A 807 -15.38 38.76 -13.14
N TRP A 808 -14.06 38.68 -12.94
CA TRP A 808 -13.38 37.40 -12.73
C TRP A 808 -13.72 36.87 -11.34
N ARG A 809 -14.36 35.69 -11.27
CA ARG A 809 -14.75 35.09 -9.99
C ARG A 809 -13.58 34.79 -9.05
N CYS A 810 -12.33 34.80 -9.54
CA CYS A 810 -11.15 34.60 -8.70
C CYS A 810 -10.73 35.84 -7.90
N CYS A 811 -10.94 37.05 -8.42
CA CYS A 811 -10.39 38.28 -7.83
C CYS A 811 -11.33 39.48 -7.86
N GLY A 812 -12.50 39.37 -8.49
CA GLY A 812 -13.39 40.52 -8.71
C GLY A 812 -12.89 41.50 -9.78
N GLY A 813 -11.81 41.17 -10.50
CA GLY A 813 -11.22 42.04 -11.52
C GLY A 813 -12.06 42.15 -12.79
N LYS A 814 -11.81 43.21 -13.57
CA LYS A 814 -12.40 43.47 -14.88
C LYS A 814 -11.88 42.51 -15.95
N TRP A 815 -12.49 42.52 -17.12
CA TRP A 815 -12.21 41.55 -18.19
C TRP A 815 -10.75 41.64 -18.64
N GLU A 816 -10.25 42.87 -18.71
CA GLU A 816 -8.92 43.27 -19.16
C GLU A 816 -7.84 43.13 -18.08
N ASP A 817 -8.21 42.76 -16.85
CA ASP A 817 -7.25 42.67 -15.74
C ASP A 817 -6.30 41.49 -15.93
N PRO A 818 -4.98 41.66 -15.66
CA PRO A 818 -4.01 40.59 -15.75
C PRO A 818 -4.35 39.46 -14.76
N GLY A 819 -3.92 38.23 -15.09
CA GLY A 819 -4.22 37.04 -14.29
C GLY A 819 -3.94 37.21 -12.78
N CYS A 820 -4.94 36.86 -11.96
CA CYS A 820 -4.93 37.01 -10.50
C CYS A 820 -4.05 35.99 -9.76
N LYS A 821 -3.71 34.87 -10.40
CA LYS A 821 -2.99 33.74 -9.77
C LYS A 821 -1.85 33.25 -10.62
N ARG A 822 -0.80 32.78 -9.95
CA ARG A 822 0.34 32.11 -10.56
C ARG A 822 0.18 30.59 -10.42
N THR A 823 0.24 29.87 -11.53
CA THR A 823 0.10 28.40 -11.62
C THR A 823 0.99 27.85 -12.73
N ARG A 824 0.93 26.55 -13.03
CA ARG A 824 1.53 25.95 -14.23
C ARG A 824 0.71 26.30 -15.47
N HIS A 825 1.38 26.52 -16.59
CA HIS A 825 0.72 26.49 -17.88
C HIS A 825 0.09 25.11 -18.12
N CYS A 826 -1.04 25.06 -18.83
CA CYS A 826 -1.63 23.81 -19.28
C CYS A 826 -2.13 23.96 -20.72
N GLY A 827 -1.97 22.95 -21.57
CA GLY A 827 -2.48 23.00 -22.93
C GLY A 827 -1.76 22.12 -23.95
N PRO A 828 -2.30 22.03 -25.17
CA PRO A 828 -1.82 21.14 -26.21
C PRO A 828 -0.55 21.68 -26.88
N LEU A 829 0.10 20.81 -27.63
CA LEU A 829 1.22 21.18 -28.52
C LEU A 829 0.73 22.17 -29.58
N VAL A 830 1.58 23.13 -29.92
CA VAL A 830 1.32 24.11 -30.98
C VAL A 830 1.01 23.42 -32.31
N SER A 831 1.66 22.29 -32.60
CA SER A 831 1.42 21.49 -33.82
C SER A 831 0.05 20.80 -33.88
N LYS A 832 -0.67 20.69 -32.75
CA LYS A 832 -1.95 19.97 -32.64
C LYS A 832 -3.15 20.90 -32.44
N MET A 833 -2.94 22.21 -32.45
CA MET A 833 -3.99 23.18 -32.20
C MET A 833 -3.91 24.30 -33.25
N GLU A 834 -5.05 24.58 -33.88
CA GLU A 834 -5.19 25.74 -34.75
C GLU A 834 -4.98 27.03 -33.95
N GLU A 835 -4.33 28.02 -34.58
CA GLU A 835 -4.05 29.30 -33.93
C GLU A 835 -5.35 29.97 -33.48
N ARG A 836 -5.40 30.39 -32.20
CA ARG A 836 -6.57 31.08 -31.68
C ARG A 836 -6.68 32.43 -32.37
N ARG A 837 -7.73 32.60 -33.15
CA ARG A 837 -8.03 33.86 -33.83
C ARG A 837 -8.13 35.04 -32.87
N TRP A 838 -8.82 34.85 -31.75
CA TRP A 838 -9.01 35.92 -30.77
C TRP A 838 -8.05 35.76 -29.59
N VAL A 839 -7.31 36.81 -29.31
CA VAL A 839 -6.36 36.85 -28.20
C VAL A 839 -7.01 37.66 -27.08
N TRP A 840 -6.79 37.29 -25.82
CA TRP A 840 -7.26 38.12 -24.72
C TRP A 840 -6.47 39.46 -24.75
N PRO A 841 -6.94 40.57 -24.16
CA PRO A 841 -8.28 40.84 -23.66
C PRO A 841 -9.30 41.22 -24.75
N SER A 842 -9.13 40.84 -26.02
CA SER A 842 -10.14 41.16 -27.05
C SER A 842 -11.54 40.61 -26.68
N GLU A 843 -12.59 41.35 -27.02
CA GLU A 843 -13.98 40.93 -26.83
C GLU A 843 -14.27 39.58 -27.54
N GLY A 844 -13.61 39.32 -28.67
CA GLY A 844 -13.62 38.05 -29.39
C GLY A 844 -13.21 36.84 -28.53
N ALA A 845 -12.24 37.02 -27.62
CA ALA A 845 -11.75 35.94 -26.76
C ALA A 845 -12.81 35.43 -25.78
N LYS A 846 -13.88 36.19 -25.49
CA LYS A 846 -15.02 35.73 -24.67
C LYS A 846 -15.69 34.46 -25.23
N ARG A 847 -15.58 34.20 -26.55
CA ARG A 847 -16.08 32.97 -27.20
C ARG A 847 -15.39 31.69 -26.73
N TYR A 848 -14.15 31.78 -26.25
CA TYR A 848 -13.39 30.62 -25.79
C TYR A 848 -13.68 30.23 -24.34
N PHE A 849 -14.49 31.01 -23.62
CA PHE A 849 -14.83 30.75 -22.23
C PHE A 849 -16.12 29.94 -22.13
N LEU A 850 -15.99 28.67 -21.74
CA LEU A 850 -17.14 27.81 -21.48
C LEU A 850 -17.96 28.36 -20.31
N LYS A 851 -19.22 28.69 -20.58
CA LYS A 851 -20.20 29.05 -19.54
C LYS A 851 -20.57 27.80 -18.76
N LYS A 852 -20.13 27.73 -17.49
CA LYS A 852 -20.56 26.67 -16.58
C LYS A 852 -21.85 27.09 -15.89
N VAL A 853 -22.98 26.68 -16.46
CA VAL A 853 -24.30 26.82 -15.85
C VAL A 853 -24.66 25.57 -15.04
N SER A 854 -25.26 25.76 -13.86
CA SER A 854 -25.79 24.63 -13.07
C SER A 854 -26.95 23.95 -13.80
N SER A 855 -27.26 22.71 -13.43
CA SER A 855 -28.42 21.98 -13.99
C SER A 855 -29.72 22.76 -13.85
N LEU A 856 -29.92 23.44 -12.72
CA LEU A 856 -31.07 24.31 -12.47
C LEU A 856 -31.18 25.45 -13.52
N TRP A 857 -30.05 26.07 -13.87
CA TRP A 857 -30.02 27.14 -14.87
C TRP A 857 -30.26 26.62 -16.29
N LYS A 858 -29.78 25.41 -16.61
CA LYS A 858 -30.10 24.75 -17.88
C LYS A 858 -31.60 24.53 -18.05
N THR A 859 -32.26 23.99 -17.03
CA THR A 859 -33.72 23.82 -17.03
C THR A 859 -34.49 25.14 -17.12
N LYS A 860 -33.94 26.23 -16.56
CA LYS A 860 -34.52 27.57 -16.75
C LYS A 860 -34.35 28.03 -18.20
N LEU A 861 -33.14 27.93 -18.76
CA LEU A 861 -32.86 28.30 -20.15
C LEU A 861 -33.77 27.60 -21.16
N GLU A 862 -33.99 26.29 -20.99
CA GLU A 862 -34.89 25.50 -21.84
C GLU A 862 -36.34 26.05 -21.85
N LYS A 863 -36.75 26.75 -20.79
CA LYS A 863 -38.09 27.38 -20.69
C LYS A 863 -38.14 28.80 -21.26
N GLU A 864 -37.01 29.43 -21.55
CA GLU A 864 -36.91 30.85 -21.92
C GLU A 864 -36.82 31.11 -23.44
N HIS A 865 -37.18 30.13 -24.27
CA HIS A 865 -37.23 30.33 -25.73
C HIS A 865 -38.46 31.15 -26.15
N LEU A 866 -38.34 32.48 -26.12
CA LEU A 866 -39.39 33.41 -26.53
C LEU A 866 -39.42 33.61 -28.06
N THR A 867 -40.58 33.39 -28.66
CA THR A 867 -40.86 33.70 -30.07
C THR A 867 -40.95 35.22 -30.31
N ARG A 868 -40.72 35.67 -31.55
CA ARG A 868 -40.86 37.09 -31.95
C ARG A 868 -42.20 37.70 -31.52
N LYS A 869 -43.29 36.94 -31.64
CA LYS A 869 -44.64 37.35 -31.22
C LYS A 869 -44.76 37.53 -29.70
N GLN A 870 -44.12 36.66 -28.90
CA GLN A 870 -44.13 36.78 -27.44
C GLN A 870 -43.31 37.99 -26.97
N VAL A 871 -42.16 38.25 -27.61
CA VAL A 871 -41.33 39.44 -27.33
C VAL A 871 -42.10 40.71 -27.70
N ALA A 872 -42.73 40.75 -28.87
CA ALA A 872 -43.58 41.86 -29.31
C ALA A 872 -44.73 42.14 -28.33
N LYS A 873 -45.40 41.10 -27.83
CA LYS A 873 -46.47 41.23 -26.83
C LYS A 873 -45.96 41.79 -25.50
N LYS A 874 -44.77 41.37 -25.05
CA LYS A 874 -44.14 41.90 -23.83
C LYS A 874 -43.73 43.37 -23.99
N TYR A 875 -43.25 43.76 -25.17
CA TYR A 875 -43.01 45.16 -25.53
C TYR A 875 -44.28 45.99 -25.40
N ASP A 876 -45.37 45.58 -26.07
CA ASP A 876 -46.65 46.30 -26.03
C ASP A 876 -47.20 46.41 -24.60
N LYS A 877 -47.03 45.35 -23.81
CA LYS A 877 -47.43 45.33 -22.41
C LYS A 877 -46.67 46.37 -21.59
N VAL A 878 -45.35 46.47 -21.73
CA VAL A 878 -44.55 47.48 -21.01
C VAL A 878 -44.93 48.90 -21.43
N CYS A 879 -45.18 49.14 -22.72
CA CYS A 879 -45.65 50.43 -23.21
C CYS A 879 -47.03 50.79 -22.62
N THR A 880 -47.97 49.83 -22.63
CA THR A 880 -49.32 50.00 -22.07
C THR A 880 -49.30 50.28 -20.57
N GLU A 881 -48.48 49.54 -19.80
CA GLU A 881 -48.34 49.72 -18.34
C GLU A 881 -47.79 51.10 -17.94
N ASN A 882 -47.09 51.78 -18.86
CA ASN A 882 -46.51 53.10 -18.61
C ASN A 882 -47.22 54.23 -19.38
N ASN A 883 -48.39 53.96 -19.99
CA ASN A 883 -49.18 54.91 -20.78
C ASN A 883 -48.38 55.60 -21.91
N ILE A 884 -47.53 54.86 -22.61
CA ILE A 884 -46.74 55.33 -23.76
C ILE A 884 -47.02 54.48 -25.00
N ASN A 885 -46.89 55.07 -26.19
CA ASN A 885 -47.07 54.35 -27.46
C ASN A 885 -45.76 53.69 -27.95
N THR A 886 -44.62 54.29 -27.60
CA THR A 886 -43.28 53.85 -28.01
C THR A 886 -42.38 53.82 -26.78
N LEU A 887 -41.52 52.80 -26.66
CA LEU A 887 -40.67 52.59 -25.49
C LEU A 887 -39.63 53.71 -25.37
N THR A 888 -39.50 54.35 -24.22
CA THR A 888 -38.41 55.30 -23.97
C THR A 888 -37.12 54.55 -23.62
N GLY A 889 -35.95 55.09 -23.97
CA GLY A 889 -34.65 54.49 -23.61
C GLY A 889 -34.53 54.14 -22.13
N SER A 890 -35.07 55.00 -21.25
CA SER A 890 -35.11 54.78 -19.80
C SER A 890 -35.85 53.52 -19.35
N LEU A 891 -36.78 52.97 -20.15
CA LEU A 891 -37.56 51.76 -19.84
C LEU A 891 -37.01 50.49 -20.49
N LEU A 892 -35.94 50.59 -21.29
CA LEU A 892 -35.35 49.44 -22.00
C LEU A 892 -34.90 48.33 -21.05
N HIS A 893 -34.27 48.69 -19.94
CA HIS A 893 -33.82 47.74 -18.93
C HIS A 893 -35.00 46.93 -18.31
N ARG A 894 -36.14 47.59 -18.09
CA ARG A 894 -37.36 46.96 -17.53
C ARG A 894 -37.96 45.97 -18.52
N LEU A 895 -37.99 46.31 -19.81
CA LEU A 895 -38.39 45.38 -20.86
C LEU A 895 -37.45 44.17 -20.91
N CYS A 896 -36.13 44.37 -20.93
CA CYS A 896 -35.15 43.29 -20.97
C CYS A 896 -35.22 42.39 -19.73
N LEU A 897 -35.54 42.93 -18.55
CA LEU A 897 -35.79 42.16 -17.34
C LEU A 897 -37.05 41.29 -17.48
N SER A 898 -38.14 41.84 -18.03
CA SER A 898 -39.37 41.09 -18.30
C SER A 898 -39.18 39.97 -19.33
N LEU A 899 -38.15 40.10 -20.18
CA LEU A 899 -37.73 39.10 -21.17
C LEU A 899 -36.68 38.12 -20.61
N HIS A 900 -36.35 38.23 -19.32
CA HIS A 900 -35.37 37.38 -18.65
C HIS A 900 -33.99 37.41 -19.33
N LEU A 901 -33.56 38.57 -19.84
CA LEU A 901 -32.23 38.73 -20.45
C LEU A 901 -31.08 38.31 -19.51
N HIS A 902 -31.27 38.52 -18.21
CA HIS A 902 -30.33 38.08 -17.16
C HIS A 902 -30.21 36.56 -17.02
N ILE A 903 -31.18 35.80 -17.54
CA ILE A 903 -31.11 34.34 -17.66
C ILE A 903 -30.48 33.97 -19.00
N LEU A 904 -30.94 34.61 -20.09
CA LEU A 904 -30.46 34.32 -21.44
C LEU A 904 -28.97 34.65 -21.64
N CYS A 905 -28.41 35.61 -20.89
CA CYS A 905 -26.99 35.96 -20.99
C CYS A 905 -26.04 34.81 -20.63
N VAL A 906 -26.50 33.82 -19.85
CA VAL A 906 -25.73 32.61 -19.53
C VAL A 906 -25.93 31.45 -20.52
N SER A 907 -26.75 31.64 -21.56
CA SER A 907 -26.96 30.64 -22.62
C SER A 907 -25.73 30.49 -23.54
N ASP A 908 -25.70 29.41 -24.32
CA ASP A 908 -24.65 29.19 -25.34
C ASP A 908 -24.72 30.21 -26.49
N ASP A 909 -25.86 30.88 -26.68
CA ASP A 909 -25.99 32.01 -27.60
C ASP A 909 -25.34 33.27 -27.01
N MET A 910 -24.14 33.54 -27.48
CA MET A 910 -23.34 34.69 -27.06
C MET A 910 -23.98 36.04 -27.40
N SER A 911 -24.94 36.11 -28.32
CA SER A 911 -25.63 37.36 -28.66
C SER A 911 -26.33 37.96 -27.43
N TYR A 912 -26.95 37.14 -26.58
CA TYR A 912 -27.63 37.59 -25.36
C TYR A 912 -26.68 38.11 -24.29
N MET A 913 -25.45 37.63 -24.27
CA MET A 913 -24.40 38.15 -23.38
C MET A 913 -24.04 39.60 -23.75
N PHE A 914 -23.84 39.87 -25.04
CA PHE A 914 -23.54 41.22 -25.50
C PHE A 914 -24.74 42.16 -25.37
N LYS A 915 -25.96 41.67 -25.66
CA LYS A 915 -27.20 42.42 -25.40
C LYS A 915 -27.31 42.82 -23.93
N TYR A 916 -26.98 41.90 -23.00
CA TYR A 916 -26.98 42.19 -21.57
C TYR A 916 -25.93 43.26 -21.22
N GLN A 917 -24.70 43.12 -21.72
CA GLN A 917 -23.64 44.12 -21.51
C GLN A 917 -24.03 45.51 -22.07
N ASP A 918 -24.68 45.56 -23.23
CA ASP A 918 -25.17 46.80 -23.86
C ASP A 918 -26.26 47.47 -23.02
N VAL A 919 -27.16 46.68 -22.42
CA VAL A 919 -28.22 47.20 -21.55
C VAL A 919 -27.63 47.75 -20.25
N ILE A 920 -26.72 47.02 -19.60
CA ILE A 920 -26.10 47.43 -18.33
C ILE A 920 -25.22 48.68 -18.51
N SER A 921 -24.49 48.77 -19.62
CA SER A 921 -23.66 49.94 -19.96
C SER A 921 -24.44 51.12 -20.57
N ARG A 922 -25.75 50.97 -20.76
CA ARG A 922 -26.63 51.90 -21.49
C ARG A 922 -26.24 52.15 -22.96
N GLN A 923 -25.37 51.32 -23.52
CA GLN A 923 -25.03 51.38 -24.95
C GLN A 923 -26.21 50.98 -25.83
N ALA A 924 -27.05 50.04 -25.38
CA ALA A 924 -28.26 49.63 -26.10
C ALA A 924 -29.24 50.79 -26.29
N GLU A 925 -29.36 51.68 -25.30
CA GLU A 925 -30.21 52.88 -25.42
C GLU A 925 -29.74 53.74 -26.59
N LYS A 926 -28.43 53.99 -26.71
CA LYS A 926 -27.84 54.77 -27.80
C LYS A 926 -27.97 54.10 -29.16
N LEU A 927 -27.88 52.77 -29.20
CA LEU A 927 -27.95 51.98 -30.44
C LEU A 927 -29.38 51.88 -30.99
N LEU A 928 -30.38 51.88 -30.12
CA LEU A 928 -31.77 51.59 -30.47
C LEU A 928 -32.67 52.81 -30.47
N SER A 929 -32.32 53.87 -29.73
CA SER A 929 -33.14 55.07 -29.68
C SER A 929 -33.04 55.88 -30.96
N ASP A 930 -34.16 56.43 -31.41
CA ASP A 930 -34.20 57.51 -32.38
C ASP A 930 -33.56 58.80 -31.82
N LYS A 931 -33.49 59.84 -32.66
CA LYS A 931 -32.94 61.15 -32.26
C LYS A 931 -33.71 61.81 -31.09
N ASN A 932 -34.89 61.31 -30.75
CA ASN A 932 -35.77 61.82 -29.70
C ASN A 932 -35.75 60.95 -28.44
N GLY A 933 -34.95 59.87 -28.38
CA GLY A 933 -34.84 58.99 -27.23
C GLY A 933 -35.87 57.85 -27.15
N TYR A 934 -36.64 57.61 -28.21
CA TYR A 934 -37.63 56.53 -28.30
C TYR A 934 -37.10 55.35 -29.09
N ILE A 935 -37.43 54.13 -28.67
CA ILE A 935 -37.01 52.88 -29.32
C ILE A 935 -38.21 52.32 -30.06
N ASP A 936 -38.14 52.25 -31.39
CA ASP A 936 -39.20 51.63 -32.19
C ASP A 936 -39.30 50.11 -31.93
N LYS A 937 -40.52 49.58 -32.02
CA LYS A 937 -40.81 48.17 -31.74
C LYS A 937 -40.09 47.23 -32.70
N GLU A 938 -40.12 47.53 -34.00
CA GLU A 938 -39.49 46.67 -35.00
C GLU A 938 -37.98 46.73 -34.88
N THR A 939 -37.43 47.92 -34.63
CA THR A 939 -36.02 48.14 -34.32
C THR A 939 -35.56 47.31 -33.11
N PHE A 940 -36.32 47.31 -32.02
CA PHE A 940 -36.04 46.46 -30.85
C PHE A 940 -36.11 44.96 -31.18
N LEU A 941 -37.14 44.53 -31.92
CA LEU A 941 -37.31 43.13 -32.29
C LEU A 941 -36.19 42.66 -33.23
N GLU A 942 -35.74 43.49 -34.16
CA GLU A 942 -34.59 43.20 -35.01
C GLU A 942 -33.32 43.03 -34.18
N TRP A 943 -33.06 43.93 -33.24
CA TRP A 943 -31.91 43.82 -32.34
C TRP A 943 -31.98 42.60 -31.42
N TRP A 944 -33.14 42.30 -30.84
CA TRP A 944 -33.33 41.18 -29.91
C TRP A 944 -33.04 39.82 -30.56
N PHE A 945 -33.45 39.65 -31.82
CA PHE A 945 -33.22 38.42 -32.60
C PHE A 945 -31.99 38.50 -33.51
N ALA A 946 -31.24 39.61 -33.47
CA ALA A 946 -30.01 39.73 -34.23
C ALA A 946 -28.99 38.68 -33.75
N PRO A 947 -28.33 37.97 -34.68
CA PRO A 947 -27.21 37.10 -34.34
C PRO A 947 -26.03 37.95 -33.86
N LEU A 948 -25.06 37.32 -33.21
CA LEU A 948 -23.88 38.01 -32.66
C LEU A 948 -23.16 38.83 -33.74
N GLU A 949 -23.07 38.30 -34.95
CA GLU A 949 -22.41 38.90 -36.10
C GLU A 949 -23.02 40.24 -36.52
N ARG A 950 -24.32 40.43 -36.27
CA ARG A 950 -25.00 41.70 -36.57
C ARG A 950 -24.84 42.72 -35.44
N ILE A 951 -24.70 42.26 -34.19
CA ILE A 951 -24.56 43.10 -32.99
C ILE A 951 -23.12 43.56 -32.79
N ARG A 952 -22.17 42.71 -33.19
CA ARG A 952 -20.72 42.93 -33.14
C ARG A 952 -20.10 42.49 -34.47
N PRO A 953 -20.23 43.28 -35.55
CA PRO A 953 -19.67 42.96 -36.87
C PRO A 953 -18.17 42.68 -36.85
N GLU A 954 -17.44 43.30 -35.92
CA GLU A 954 -16.02 43.05 -35.68
C GLU A 954 -15.73 41.59 -35.28
N MET A 955 -16.72 40.87 -34.74
CA MET A 955 -16.60 39.44 -34.40
C MET A 955 -17.05 38.51 -35.55
N ALA A 956 -17.61 39.08 -36.63
CA ALA A 956 -18.24 38.34 -37.74
C ALA A 956 -17.32 38.03 -38.91
N MET A 957 -16.20 38.74 -39.06
CA MET A 957 -15.24 38.40 -40.09
C MET A 957 -14.74 36.99 -39.79
N ALA A 958 -15.03 36.07 -40.72
CA ALA A 958 -14.55 34.69 -40.78
C ALA A 958 -13.12 34.65 -41.31
#